data_AF-A0A7V6PX18-F1
#
_entry.id   AF-A0A7V6PX18-F1
#
_cell.length_a   1.000
_cell.length_b   1.000
_cell.length_c   1.000
_cell.angle_alpha   90.00
_cell.angle_beta   90.00
_cell.angle_gamma   90.00
#
_symmetry.space_group_name_H-M   'P 1'
#
loop_
_entity.id
_entity.type
_entity.pdbx_description
1 polymer ?
#
loop_
_entity_poly.entity_id
_entity_poly.type
_entity_poly.pdbx_seq_one_letter_code
_entity_poly.pdbx_strand_id
1 'polypeptide(L)'
;MSKTFSKYSDGNNSNRIKKKLINVNAKSIVAIILLIFMLAMVIITTILPFAEIVNAESIIELSGERVRLISEGNTDVSLKITAVNQELVNGWYLDVPENSIYADALKRLTVLGIFQGGINNVFRPDDVLTREELAKLIIAASGLEETVNSSGVFKVDLNAGKSIFPDVSSDRWSSKYIKAVVEYGYMGGMADGNFHPTRGVSYAEMCTILVKVLGYTEQDLIGEWPVNYIDKAIKLGLCEGLSFSRDDRVPRWAAAIMIDKLLETNIKSASISGENKTYSEHAGLYAKYIILATSETSSRLADNQVQTDKGIFYIYDKKQKPEVGNVYQLKVENDIIKKVYNKLKSTVQIKVESFGNNKITYVEEGISSENKSMVLSEKTIYYYNGVRQSYDNLKNIIKENMIMVFAYNDDKTGFDHAVIIDPEDYRLGTYVEAIILADSRISKKLATNQVLTDKGIYKLTGEAYNQRHLLEPGATMGFVINDHDEIIKISSKINPTTQITVESAVGTRITYKENKNAALEYVMTLPEKIKYYYNGAECKYETLRDILKKNTSIVFSGNLSSKYEYEKYNNEYEKYSNEKDKYDEYEYAVIFDPVYSDPERVVNPDLFVQRNQSLADVPVIREGKVSSIKDIKQNDIVYHVTDIWNNNKYLLALNDHISGEITDILPDKITPKTVGIDGVIFELGEHFNPAKVNHSIGAFNVGDEVIAFLGYDGKIVDIEFPGSEDNINFAIVLDAYKQRVSDSKGNTEFAYTAKLLTADGKTATYDTLHDASSYKGELVRYRYIDGKLYLNTVPLVIPSNVKINKGERKINSDYVADNVKIFNLISNEEGEEARAEVLEFNDLPDGKLPDGKILYINRAGDFQDINLIMTSDIYDEKQKPAIVKDMRIIETDGIFGKSYTYTYTLLVGDKEYQYNKLIGNAGVGSIVDVELSSKGIQKVGTGKKAEIVGTVIQAMDTKRIKIQGEIHKLKPRFYIYYINKSGEISKVDMAAIEKNKKYGSVSIFYDKDRSEGGMVEAIVIKES
;
A
#
# COMPACT_ATOMS: atom_id res chain seq x y z
N MET A 1 5.58 -6.69 22.54
CA MET A 1 4.13 -6.68 22.84
C MET A 1 3.67 -8.11 23.13
N SER A 2 3.32 -8.38 24.38
CA SER A 2 2.25 -9.30 24.77
C SER A 2 1.87 -8.90 26.19
N LYS A 3 0.71 -8.22 26.32
CA LYS A 3 -0.21 -8.20 27.48
C LYS A 3 0.42 -7.98 28.87
N THR A 4 0.09 -6.99 29.70
CA THR A 4 -0.98 -5.97 29.83
C THR A 4 -0.59 -5.23 31.13
N PHE A 5 -0.58 -3.91 31.28
CA PHE A 5 -1.66 -3.00 31.72
C PHE A 5 -0.88 -1.76 32.23
N SER A 6 -0.99 -0.58 31.62
CA SER A 6 -1.97 0.50 31.85
C SER A 6 -1.85 1.23 33.20
N LYS A 7 -1.99 2.57 33.10
CA LYS A 7 -2.15 3.63 34.14
C LYS A 7 -0.81 4.14 34.68
N TYR A 8 -0.41 5.38 34.43
CA TYR A 8 -1.13 6.62 34.72
C TYR A 8 -0.74 7.76 33.76
N SER A 9 -1.72 8.62 33.45
CA SER A 9 -1.51 9.99 33.02
C SER A 9 -1.08 10.84 34.22
N ASP A 10 -0.24 11.84 33.99
CA ASP A 10 -0.51 13.26 34.29
C ASP A 10 0.78 14.09 34.30
N GLY A 11 0.64 15.31 33.82
CA GLY A 11 1.73 16.25 33.57
C GLY A 11 2.30 16.93 34.80
N ASN A 12 3.34 17.72 34.52
CA ASN A 12 3.93 18.76 35.36
C ASN A 12 4.42 18.34 36.76
N ASN A 13 5.75 18.18 36.89
CA ASN A 13 6.49 19.08 37.77
C ASN A 13 8.00 19.03 37.53
N SER A 14 8.47 20.13 36.93
CA SER A 14 9.84 20.62 37.07
C SER A 14 10.18 20.89 38.54
N ASN A 15 11.44 20.65 38.91
CA ASN A 15 12.12 21.17 40.11
C ASN A 15 11.65 20.66 41.49
N ARG A 16 12.00 19.41 41.86
CA ARG A 16 12.34 19.12 43.28
C ARG A 16 13.10 17.83 43.57
N ILE A 17 14.04 17.37 42.73
CA ILE A 17 15.06 16.39 43.15
C ILE A 17 16.42 16.77 42.54
N LYS A 18 16.98 17.90 42.98
CA LYS A 18 18.39 18.26 42.78
C LYS A 18 19.04 18.42 44.16
N LYS A 19 20.11 17.63 44.38
CA LYS A 19 21.05 17.60 45.52
C LYS A 19 20.55 16.96 46.83
N LYS A 20 20.96 15.71 47.11
CA LYS A 20 22.16 15.39 47.92
C LYS A 20 22.34 13.85 48.13
N LEU A 21 23.58 13.39 47.87
CA LEU A 21 24.31 12.22 48.44
C LEU A 21 23.90 10.81 47.95
N ILE A 22 24.76 9.83 47.59
CA ILE A 22 26.24 9.65 47.59
C ILE A 22 26.60 8.47 46.64
N ASN A 23 27.75 8.60 45.96
CA ASN A 23 28.66 7.57 45.41
C ASN A 23 28.12 6.17 45.07
N VAL A 24 27.95 5.91 43.76
CA VAL A 24 28.13 4.57 43.20
C VAL A 24 29.43 4.56 42.40
N ASN A 25 30.29 3.62 42.77
CA ASN A 25 31.67 3.47 42.34
C ASN A 25 31.74 3.21 40.82
N ALA A 26 32.63 3.89 40.11
CA ALA A 26 32.77 3.81 38.64
C ALA A 26 32.98 2.37 38.11
N LYS A 27 33.43 1.45 38.97
CA LYS A 27 33.56 0.01 38.66
C LYS A 27 32.21 -0.71 38.44
N SER A 28 31.12 -0.27 39.05
CA SER A 28 29.81 -0.92 38.93
C SER A 28 29.07 -0.53 37.65
N ILE A 29 29.31 0.68 37.13
CA ILE A 29 28.75 1.14 35.84
C ILE A 29 29.46 0.45 34.67
N VAL A 30 30.79 0.28 34.77
CA VAL A 30 31.58 -0.47 33.79
C VAL A 30 31.16 -1.94 33.75
N ALA A 31 30.88 -2.57 34.91
CA ALA A 31 30.40 -3.95 34.98
C ALA A 31 29.02 -4.16 34.36
N ILE A 32 28.08 -3.21 34.51
CA ILE A 32 26.74 -3.27 33.91
C ILE A 32 26.81 -3.05 32.38
N ILE A 33 27.67 -2.13 31.92
CA ILE A 33 27.91 -1.92 30.49
C ILE A 33 28.57 -3.15 29.86
N LEU A 34 29.53 -3.78 30.52
CA LEU A 34 30.15 -5.05 30.08
C LEU A 34 29.15 -6.23 30.06
N LEU A 35 28.23 -6.30 31.02
CA LEU A 35 27.21 -7.35 31.05
C LEU A 35 26.17 -7.19 29.93
N ILE A 36 25.80 -5.94 29.60
CA ILE A 36 24.91 -5.62 28.48
C ILE A 36 25.61 -5.87 27.13
N PHE A 37 26.92 -5.59 27.05
CA PHE A 37 27.74 -5.88 25.87
C PHE A 37 27.95 -7.40 25.66
N MET A 38 28.13 -8.16 26.75
CA MET A 38 28.22 -9.62 26.70
C MET A 38 26.88 -10.28 26.35
N LEU A 39 25.75 -9.78 26.87
CA LEU A 39 24.42 -10.26 26.46
C LEU A 39 24.11 -9.93 25.00
N ALA A 40 24.55 -8.77 24.51
CA ALA A 40 24.42 -8.41 23.09
C ALA A 40 25.27 -9.31 22.18
N MET A 41 26.50 -9.68 22.59
CA MET A 41 27.35 -10.63 21.84
C MET A 41 26.83 -12.07 21.84
N VAL A 42 26.16 -12.52 22.90
CA VAL A 42 25.55 -13.87 22.95
C VAL A 42 24.29 -13.96 22.07
N ILE A 43 23.57 -12.84 21.88
CA ILE A 43 22.42 -12.78 20.97
C ILE A 43 22.86 -12.64 19.50
N ILE A 44 23.97 -11.92 19.24
CA ILE A 44 24.56 -11.77 17.89
C ILE A 44 25.21 -13.08 17.40
N THR A 45 25.62 -13.99 18.28
CA THR A 45 26.27 -15.26 17.88
C THR A 45 25.31 -16.43 17.63
N THR A 46 23.99 -16.29 17.84
CA THR A 46 23.02 -17.39 17.68
C THR A 46 22.04 -17.22 16.52
N ILE A 47 22.08 -16.10 15.79
CA ILE A 47 21.24 -15.89 14.59
C ILE A 47 22.08 -15.23 13.50
N LEU A 48 22.56 -16.07 12.56
CA LEU A 48 23.07 -15.83 11.20
C LEU A 48 24.47 -16.41 10.95
N PRO A 49 24.57 -17.57 10.27
CA PRO A 49 25.80 -17.96 9.60
C PRO A 49 25.90 -17.23 8.24
N PHE A 50 27.14 -17.06 7.78
CA PHE A 50 27.58 -16.53 6.47
C PHE A 50 27.53 -15.02 6.25
N ALA A 51 28.64 -14.33 6.54
CA ALA A 51 29.41 -13.55 5.56
C ALA A 51 30.71 -13.01 6.19
N GLU A 52 31.76 -12.96 5.37
CA GLU A 52 33.09 -12.44 5.65
C GLU A 52 33.08 -10.98 6.09
N ILE A 53 33.87 -10.64 7.13
CA ILE A 53 34.41 -9.28 7.30
C ILE A 53 35.89 -9.38 7.64
N VAL A 54 36.65 -8.76 6.75
CA VAL A 54 38.08 -8.49 6.80
C VAL A 54 38.31 -7.17 7.55
N ASN A 55 39.45 -7.11 8.25
CA ASN A 55 40.20 -5.96 8.78
C ASN A 55 39.76 -5.25 10.07
N ALA A 56 40.53 -5.49 11.12
CA ALA A 56 41.01 -4.45 12.02
C ALA A 56 42.54 -4.50 12.03
N GLU A 57 43.14 -3.37 11.68
CA GLU A 57 44.58 -3.13 11.61
C GLU A 57 45.25 -3.38 12.98
N SER A 58 46.35 -4.15 12.97
CA SER A 58 47.30 -4.17 14.09
C SER A 58 48.66 -3.72 13.59
N ILE A 59 49.11 -2.58 14.12
CA ILE A 59 50.43 -1.98 13.91
C ILE A 59 51.47 -2.89 14.56
N ILE A 60 52.41 -3.41 13.77
CA ILE A 60 53.63 -4.05 14.26
C ILE A 60 54.81 -3.19 13.80
N GLU A 61 55.48 -2.58 14.77
CA GLU A 61 56.75 -1.87 14.59
C GLU A 61 57.88 -2.92 14.55
N LEU A 62 58.60 -3.01 13.43
CA LEU A 62 59.74 -3.93 13.27
C LEU A 62 61.04 -3.19 13.60
N SER A 63 61.72 -3.62 14.67
CA SER A 63 63.17 -3.45 14.82
C SER A 63 63.80 -4.81 15.11
N GLY A 64 64.75 -5.23 14.26
CA GLY A 64 65.67 -6.34 14.54
C GLY A 64 65.24 -7.74 14.10
N GLU A 65 66.17 -8.44 13.47
CA GLU A 65 66.08 -9.84 13.04
C GLU A 65 65.80 -10.80 14.21
N ARG A 66 64.54 -11.26 14.36
CA ARG A 66 64.07 -12.60 14.86
C ARG A 66 62.74 -12.49 15.62
N VAL A 67 61.75 -13.30 15.26
CA VAL A 67 60.56 -13.57 16.08
C VAL A 67 60.64 -15.01 16.62
N ARG A 68 60.50 -15.15 17.95
CA ARG A 68 60.43 -16.40 18.70
C ARG A 68 59.04 -16.49 19.30
N LEU A 69 58.28 -17.54 19.04
CA LEU A 69 57.01 -17.82 19.74
C LEU A 69 57.23 -18.94 20.77
N ILE A 70 56.86 -18.68 22.01
CA ILE A 70 56.75 -19.69 23.08
C ILE A 70 55.26 -20.00 23.22
N SER A 71 54.84 -21.25 23.00
CA SER A 71 53.55 -21.74 23.47
C SER A 71 53.77 -22.71 24.64
N GLU A 72 53.02 -22.54 25.73
CA GLU A 72 52.87 -23.59 26.74
C GLU A 72 52.07 -24.75 26.12
N GLY A 73 52.76 -25.86 25.87
CA GLY A 73 52.16 -27.09 25.37
C GLY A 73 53.03 -27.77 24.32
N ASN A 74 53.74 -28.82 24.74
CA ASN A 74 54.61 -29.66 23.92
C ASN A 74 53.97 -30.11 22.59
N THR A 75 54.49 -29.61 21.47
CA THR A 75 54.79 -30.40 20.25
C THR A 75 55.55 -29.51 19.26
N ASP A 76 56.78 -29.91 18.91
CA ASP A 76 57.52 -29.35 17.79
C ASP A 76 56.79 -29.69 16.49
N VAL A 77 56.12 -28.72 15.89
CA VAL A 77 55.64 -28.81 14.50
C VAL A 77 56.47 -27.84 13.67
N SER A 78 57.42 -28.39 12.93
CA SER A 78 58.09 -27.66 11.85
C SER A 78 57.12 -27.55 10.66
N LEU A 79 56.37 -26.46 10.58
CA LEU A 79 55.68 -26.09 9.35
C LEU A 79 56.67 -25.39 8.43
N LYS A 80 56.97 -26.02 7.29
CA LYS A 80 57.56 -25.33 6.12
C LYS A 80 56.61 -24.21 5.71
N ILE A 81 56.96 -22.97 6.04
CA ILE A 81 56.32 -21.79 5.44
C ILE A 81 56.76 -21.75 3.97
N THR A 82 55.89 -22.20 3.07
CA THR A 82 55.96 -21.89 1.63
C THR A 82 54.78 -21.00 1.31
N ALA A 83 54.91 -19.72 1.66
CA ALA A 83 54.18 -18.59 1.10
C ALA A 83 54.61 -17.35 1.92
N VAL A 84 55.75 -16.77 1.55
CA VAL A 84 56.03 -15.39 1.95
C VAL A 84 55.24 -14.51 0.99
N ASN A 85 54.34 -13.72 1.55
CA ASN A 85 53.67 -12.60 0.89
C ASN A 85 54.73 -11.69 0.24
N GLN A 86 54.73 -11.66 -1.09
CA GLN A 86 55.30 -10.57 -1.85
C GLN A 86 54.34 -9.38 -1.74
N GLU A 87 54.65 -8.42 -0.89
CA GLU A 87 54.49 -7.02 -1.27
C GLU A 87 55.41 -6.15 -0.40
N LEU A 88 56.15 -5.27 -1.10
CA LEU A 88 57.11 -4.26 -0.64
C LEU A 88 58.55 -4.69 -0.35
N VAL A 89 59.25 -5.12 -1.42
CA VAL A 89 60.62 -4.65 -1.72
C VAL A 89 60.69 -4.30 -3.22
N ASN A 90 61.05 -3.06 -3.51
CA ASN A 90 61.27 -2.48 -4.83
C ASN A 90 62.25 -3.29 -5.70
N GLY A 91 61.87 -3.59 -6.94
CA GLY A 91 62.75 -4.11 -8.00
C GLY A 91 62.10 -5.19 -8.89
N TRP A 92 61.40 -4.81 -9.97
CA TRP A 92 60.90 -5.78 -10.97
C TRP A 92 62.02 -6.53 -11.70
N TYR A 93 63.19 -5.90 -11.81
CA TYR A 93 64.45 -6.54 -12.12
C TYR A 93 65.53 -6.00 -11.18
N LEU A 94 66.39 -6.88 -10.68
CA LEU A 94 67.40 -6.54 -9.66
C LEU A 94 68.42 -5.50 -10.15
N ASP A 95 68.61 -5.39 -11.46
CA ASP A 95 69.59 -4.54 -12.14
C ASP A 95 68.98 -3.33 -12.85
N VAL A 96 67.71 -2.99 -12.55
CA VAL A 96 67.02 -1.84 -13.14
C VAL A 96 66.66 -0.83 -12.05
N PRO A 97 67.33 0.34 -11.99
CA PRO A 97 66.96 1.42 -11.10
C PRO A 97 65.56 1.97 -11.41
N GLU A 98 64.75 2.24 -10.38
CA GLU A 98 63.36 2.73 -10.53
C GLU A 98 63.26 4.06 -11.27
N ASN A 99 64.29 4.91 -11.16
CA ASN A 99 64.36 6.23 -11.80
C ASN A 99 65.05 6.21 -13.18
N SER A 100 65.35 5.04 -13.73
CA SER A 100 65.96 4.94 -15.05
C SER A 100 64.96 5.37 -16.15
N ILE A 101 65.47 6.00 -17.22
CA ILE A 101 64.63 6.54 -18.31
C ILE A 101 63.81 5.49 -19.06
N TYR A 102 64.13 4.21 -18.88
CA TYR A 102 63.49 3.07 -19.52
C TYR A 102 62.66 2.21 -18.55
N ALA A 103 62.62 2.55 -17.25
CA ALA A 103 61.92 1.75 -16.23
C ALA A 103 60.43 1.57 -16.56
N ASP A 104 59.75 2.66 -16.94
CA ASP A 104 58.32 2.63 -17.25
C ASP A 104 58.01 1.83 -18.53
N ALA A 105 58.81 2.05 -19.58
CA ALA A 105 58.70 1.30 -20.83
C ALA A 105 58.91 -0.20 -20.58
N LEU A 106 59.97 -0.55 -19.84
CA LEU A 106 60.29 -1.93 -19.51
C LEU A 106 59.21 -2.60 -18.64
N LYS A 107 58.68 -1.88 -17.64
CA LYS A 107 57.55 -2.34 -16.84
C LYS A 107 56.40 -2.76 -17.75
N ARG A 108 55.95 -1.84 -18.61
CA ARG A 108 54.80 -2.05 -19.48
C ARG A 108 55.01 -3.25 -20.39
N LEU A 109 56.16 -3.33 -21.07
CA LEU A 109 56.47 -4.44 -21.95
C LEU A 109 56.59 -5.78 -21.21
N THR A 110 57.01 -5.77 -19.94
CA THR A 110 57.06 -6.99 -19.10
C THR A 110 55.67 -7.47 -18.70
N VAL A 111 54.77 -6.57 -18.29
CA VAL A 111 53.37 -6.94 -17.95
C VAL A 111 52.62 -7.45 -19.19
N LEU A 112 52.95 -6.91 -20.37
CA LEU A 112 52.46 -7.39 -21.67
C LEU A 112 53.06 -8.74 -22.10
N GLY A 113 54.13 -9.20 -21.43
CA GLY A 113 54.84 -10.43 -21.77
C GLY A 113 55.73 -10.32 -23.01
N ILE A 114 55.96 -9.10 -23.52
CA ILE A 114 56.83 -8.81 -24.66
C ILE A 114 58.28 -8.96 -24.22
N PHE A 115 58.66 -8.32 -23.12
CA PHE A 115 59.93 -8.56 -22.46
C PHE A 115 59.76 -9.57 -21.33
N GLN A 116 60.75 -10.43 -21.16
CA GLN A 116 60.86 -11.37 -20.05
C GLN A 116 62.29 -11.27 -19.52
N GLY A 117 62.43 -11.21 -18.19
CA GLY A 117 63.74 -11.19 -17.55
C GLY A 117 64.41 -12.53 -17.67
N GLY A 118 65.73 -12.54 -17.60
CA GLY A 118 66.50 -13.77 -17.54
C GLY A 118 66.33 -14.51 -16.20
N ILE A 119 67.13 -15.56 -16.04
CA ILE A 119 67.28 -16.31 -14.79
C ILE A 119 67.56 -15.32 -13.63
N ASN A 120 66.89 -15.50 -12.49
CA ASN A 120 67.02 -14.70 -11.27
C ASN A 120 66.53 -13.23 -11.36
N ASN A 121 65.54 -12.91 -12.20
CA ASN A 121 64.96 -11.56 -12.32
C ASN A 121 65.98 -10.46 -12.67
N VAL A 122 66.86 -10.74 -13.64
CA VAL A 122 67.85 -9.79 -14.17
C VAL A 122 67.49 -9.44 -15.62
N PHE A 123 67.48 -8.15 -15.97
CA PHE A 123 67.09 -7.65 -17.30
C PHE A 123 68.27 -7.52 -18.28
N ARG A 124 69.44 -7.15 -17.76
CA ARG A 124 70.68 -6.78 -18.47
C ARG A 124 70.48 -5.60 -19.41
N PRO A 125 70.21 -4.39 -18.89
CA PRO A 125 69.85 -3.23 -19.71
C PRO A 125 70.89 -2.87 -20.77
N ASP A 126 72.17 -2.99 -20.44
CA ASP A 126 73.29 -2.57 -21.31
C ASP A 126 73.76 -3.65 -22.30
N ASP A 127 73.25 -4.87 -22.20
CA ASP A 127 73.56 -5.92 -23.19
C ASP A 127 73.02 -5.49 -24.56
N VAL A 128 73.82 -5.74 -25.61
CA VAL A 128 73.41 -5.49 -26.99
C VAL A 128 72.30 -6.46 -27.39
N LEU A 129 71.19 -5.95 -27.91
CA LEU A 129 70.08 -6.77 -28.38
C LEU A 129 70.46 -7.50 -29.67
N THR A 130 70.38 -8.83 -29.66
CA THR A 130 70.64 -9.65 -30.85
C THR A 130 69.46 -9.67 -31.82
N ARG A 131 69.73 -10.01 -33.08
CA ARG A 131 68.68 -10.10 -34.12
C ARG A 131 67.63 -11.15 -33.81
N GLU A 132 68.02 -12.28 -33.23
CA GLU A 132 67.09 -13.34 -32.86
C GLU A 132 66.22 -12.98 -31.67
N GLU A 133 66.75 -12.21 -30.71
CA GLU A 133 65.96 -11.63 -29.62
C GLU A 133 64.99 -10.59 -30.15
N LEU A 134 65.42 -9.69 -31.05
CA LEU A 134 64.52 -8.72 -31.67
C LEU A 134 63.40 -9.43 -32.45
N ALA A 135 63.70 -10.50 -33.19
CA ALA A 135 62.68 -11.27 -33.90
C ALA A 135 61.59 -11.78 -32.95
N LYS A 136 61.97 -12.33 -31.78
CA LYS A 136 61.02 -12.72 -30.74
C LYS A 136 60.23 -11.53 -30.20
N LEU A 137 60.89 -10.42 -29.88
CA LEU A 137 60.23 -9.23 -29.34
C LEU A 137 59.20 -8.64 -30.30
N ILE A 138 59.50 -8.60 -31.60
CA ILE A 138 58.56 -8.09 -32.63
C ILE A 138 57.35 -9.01 -32.76
N ILE A 139 57.53 -10.34 -32.74
CA ILE A 139 56.39 -11.28 -32.75
C ILE A 139 55.51 -11.09 -31.52
N ALA A 140 56.12 -10.97 -30.34
CA ALA A 140 55.38 -10.72 -29.11
C ALA A 140 54.65 -9.37 -29.14
N ALA A 141 55.32 -8.30 -29.60
CA ALA A 141 54.73 -6.97 -29.75
C ALA A 141 53.64 -6.91 -30.83
N SER A 142 53.62 -7.87 -31.76
CA SER A 142 52.59 -7.99 -32.79
C SER A 142 51.41 -8.85 -32.34
N GLY A 143 51.39 -9.35 -31.10
CA GLY A 143 50.33 -10.23 -30.60
C GLY A 143 50.35 -11.64 -31.21
N LEU A 144 51.41 -12.03 -31.91
CA LEU A 144 51.51 -13.27 -32.69
C LEU A 144 52.16 -14.43 -31.94
N GLU A 145 52.47 -14.25 -30.66
CA GLU A 145 53.18 -15.25 -29.82
C GLU A 145 52.42 -16.58 -29.79
N GLU A 146 51.10 -16.56 -29.56
CA GLU A 146 50.28 -17.76 -29.56
C GLU A 146 50.19 -18.38 -30.97
N THR A 147 50.05 -17.56 -32.01
CA THR A 147 50.03 -18.05 -33.40
C THR A 147 51.32 -18.79 -33.74
N VAL A 148 52.49 -18.25 -33.36
CA VAL A 148 53.79 -18.88 -33.61
C VAL A 148 53.99 -20.14 -32.77
N ASN A 149 53.46 -20.19 -31.55
CA ASN A 149 53.62 -21.33 -30.64
C ASN A 149 52.61 -22.47 -30.91
N SER A 150 51.39 -22.14 -31.33
CA SER A 150 50.28 -23.09 -31.46
C SER A 150 50.02 -23.53 -32.90
N SER A 151 50.34 -22.71 -33.91
CA SER A 151 50.10 -23.08 -35.31
C SER A 151 51.17 -24.04 -35.84
N GLY A 152 50.75 -25.03 -36.62
CA GLY A 152 51.67 -25.87 -37.41
C GLY A 152 52.38 -25.10 -38.54
N VAL A 153 51.98 -23.84 -38.79
CA VAL A 153 52.39 -23.02 -39.93
C VAL A 153 53.85 -22.59 -39.82
N PHE A 154 54.25 -22.08 -38.65
CA PHE A 154 55.62 -21.64 -38.37
C PHE A 154 56.52 -22.75 -37.82
N LYS A 155 56.00 -23.99 -37.70
CA LYS A 155 56.83 -25.14 -37.35
C LYS A 155 57.88 -25.35 -38.45
N VAL A 156 59.13 -25.50 -38.02
CA VAL A 156 60.23 -25.90 -38.89
C VAL A 156 60.29 -27.42 -38.87
N ASP A 157 60.28 -28.05 -40.05
CA ASP A 157 60.33 -29.50 -40.15
C ASP A 157 61.70 -30.01 -39.68
N LEU A 158 61.72 -30.55 -38.46
CA LEU A 158 62.91 -31.10 -37.81
C LEU A 158 63.44 -32.35 -38.55
N ASN A 159 62.60 -33.05 -39.31
CA ASN A 159 62.97 -34.26 -40.06
C ASN A 159 63.52 -33.93 -41.46
N ALA A 160 63.09 -32.81 -42.06
CA ALA A 160 63.62 -32.34 -43.35
C ALA A 160 64.94 -31.55 -43.23
N GLY A 161 65.32 -31.11 -42.03
CA GLY A 161 66.56 -30.37 -41.76
C GLY A 161 66.69 -29.03 -42.49
N LYS A 162 65.60 -28.50 -43.07
CA LYS A 162 65.60 -27.25 -43.85
C LYS A 162 65.10 -26.07 -43.02
N SER A 163 66.05 -25.22 -42.64
CA SER A 163 65.79 -23.86 -42.15
C SER A 163 65.68 -22.87 -43.32
N ILE A 164 65.08 -21.70 -43.08
CA ILE A 164 64.99 -20.61 -44.07
C ILE A 164 66.38 -20.02 -44.35
N PHE A 165 67.28 -20.07 -43.37
CA PHE A 165 68.65 -19.60 -43.52
C PHE A 165 69.66 -20.69 -43.12
N PRO A 166 70.81 -20.79 -43.81
CA PRO A 166 71.82 -21.80 -43.51
C PRO A 166 72.39 -21.73 -42.08
N ASP A 167 72.45 -20.54 -41.49
CA ASP A 167 73.04 -20.27 -40.17
C ASP A 167 72.04 -20.36 -39.00
N VAL A 168 70.77 -20.70 -39.28
CA VAL A 168 69.73 -20.86 -38.26
C VAL A 168 69.36 -22.33 -38.18
N SER A 169 69.82 -23.05 -37.16
CA SER A 169 69.42 -24.46 -36.96
C SER A 169 67.91 -24.59 -36.73
N SER A 170 67.30 -25.67 -37.22
CA SER A 170 65.85 -25.93 -37.10
C SER A 170 65.39 -26.16 -35.64
N ASP A 171 66.29 -26.62 -34.77
CA ASP A 171 66.07 -26.83 -33.34
C ASP A 171 66.37 -25.58 -32.48
N ARG A 172 66.81 -24.48 -33.10
CA ARG A 172 67.09 -23.23 -32.40
C ARG A 172 65.82 -22.65 -31.80
N TRP A 173 65.88 -22.18 -30.56
CA TRP A 173 64.76 -21.54 -29.87
C TRP A 173 64.12 -20.39 -30.69
N SER A 174 64.94 -19.67 -31.45
CA SER A 174 64.54 -18.53 -32.27
C SER A 174 64.06 -18.90 -33.68
N SER A 175 64.23 -20.15 -34.13
CA SER A 175 64.00 -20.58 -35.52
C SER A 175 62.58 -20.24 -36.02
N LYS A 176 61.57 -20.54 -35.20
CA LYS A 176 60.15 -20.22 -35.50
C LYS A 176 59.86 -18.72 -35.53
N TYR A 177 60.50 -17.93 -34.66
CA TYR A 177 60.31 -16.48 -34.60
C TYR A 177 60.96 -15.81 -35.81
N ILE A 178 62.16 -16.24 -36.18
CA ILE A 178 62.88 -15.80 -37.39
C ILE A 178 62.03 -16.10 -38.63
N LYS A 179 61.49 -17.32 -38.74
CA LYS A 179 60.57 -17.68 -39.83
C LYS A 179 59.37 -16.74 -39.89
N ALA A 180 58.72 -16.49 -38.76
CA ALA A 180 57.56 -15.61 -38.71
C ALA A 180 57.88 -14.18 -39.16
N VAL A 181 58.91 -13.52 -38.59
CA VAL A 181 59.24 -12.14 -38.97
C VAL A 181 59.65 -11.99 -40.44
N VAL A 182 60.14 -13.06 -41.08
CA VAL A 182 60.44 -13.09 -42.52
C VAL A 182 59.18 -13.22 -43.35
N GLU A 183 58.28 -14.15 -43.00
CA GLU A 183 57.01 -14.34 -43.71
C GLU A 183 56.09 -13.10 -43.60
N TYR A 184 56.11 -12.41 -42.46
CA TYR A 184 55.43 -11.12 -42.28
C TYR A 184 56.17 -9.92 -42.92
N GLY A 185 57.38 -10.12 -43.45
CA GLY A 185 58.17 -9.08 -44.12
C GLY A 185 58.79 -8.03 -43.18
N TYR A 186 58.78 -8.26 -41.87
CA TYR A 186 59.34 -7.35 -40.86
C TYR A 186 60.87 -7.37 -40.84
N MET A 187 61.46 -8.56 -41.00
CA MET A 187 62.91 -8.78 -41.03
C MET A 187 63.30 -9.65 -42.23
N GLY A 188 64.55 -9.58 -42.66
CA GLY A 188 65.09 -10.39 -43.75
C GLY A 188 66.52 -10.84 -43.50
N GLY A 189 67.01 -11.74 -44.35
CA GLY A 189 68.42 -12.13 -44.39
C GLY A 189 69.32 -11.00 -44.86
N MET A 190 70.61 -11.13 -44.60
CA MET A 190 71.63 -10.18 -45.04
C MET A 190 72.11 -10.53 -46.46
N ALA A 191 72.92 -9.65 -47.06
CA ALA A 191 73.40 -9.80 -48.44
C ALA A 191 74.24 -11.08 -48.67
N ASP A 192 74.78 -11.68 -47.60
CA ASP A 192 75.53 -12.95 -47.64
C ASP A 192 74.62 -14.19 -47.59
N GLY A 193 73.30 -14.01 -47.57
CA GLY A 193 72.31 -15.10 -47.55
C GLY A 193 72.05 -15.69 -46.16
N ASN A 194 72.66 -15.14 -45.09
CA ASN A 194 72.49 -15.60 -43.71
C ASN A 194 71.60 -14.66 -42.90
N PHE A 195 71.05 -15.14 -41.77
CA PHE A 195 70.25 -14.30 -40.86
C PHE A 195 71.10 -13.57 -39.83
N HIS A 196 72.23 -14.14 -39.39
CA HIS A 196 73.08 -13.68 -38.28
C HIS A 196 72.34 -13.57 -36.93
N PRO A 197 71.79 -14.67 -36.39
CA PRO A 197 70.88 -14.63 -35.24
C PRO A 197 71.50 -13.97 -33.99
N THR A 198 72.75 -14.28 -33.66
CA THR A 198 73.44 -13.78 -32.45
C THR A 198 74.14 -12.43 -32.63
N ARG A 199 74.08 -11.84 -33.84
CA ARG A 199 74.68 -10.52 -34.10
C ARG A 199 73.80 -9.43 -33.50
N GLY A 200 74.41 -8.44 -32.87
CA GLY A 200 73.72 -7.25 -32.36
C GLY A 200 73.03 -6.46 -33.47
N VAL A 201 71.82 -5.96 -33.20
CA VAL A 201 71.05 -5.12 -34.13
C VAL A 201 71.61 -3.69 -34.12
N SER A 202 71.82 -3.12 -35.31
CA SER A 202 72.18 -1.69 -35.43
C SER A 202 70.96 -0.78 -35.31
N TYR A 203 71.17 0.48 -34.92
CA TYR A 203 70.10 1.46 -34.81
C TYR A 203 69.33 1.66 -36.13
N ALA A 204 70.04 1.67 -37.27
CA ALA A 204 69.44 1.69 -38.61
C ALA A 204 68.49 0.49 -38.85
N GLU A 205 68.92 -0.71 -38.48
CA GLU A 205 68.12 -1.93 -38.63
C GLU A 205 66.90 -1.90 -37.71
N MET A 206 67.05 -1.47 -36.45
CA MET A 206 65.93 -1.31 -35.52
C MET A 206 64.87 -0.34 -36.08
N CYS A 207 65.28 0.85 -36.53
CA CYS A 207 64.37 1.82 -37.14
C CYS A 207 63.66 1.26 -38.37
N THR A 208 64.40 0.55 -39.23
CA THR A 208 63.85 -0.11 -40.42
C THR A 208 62.73 -1.09 -40.05
N ILE A 209 62.97 -1.93 -39.04
CA ILE A 209 62.02 -2.97 -38.61
C ILE A 209 60.76 -2.33 -38.04
N LEU A 210 60.87 -1.37 -37.11
CA LEU A 210 59.70 -0.74 -36.49
C LEU A 210 58.83 0.02 -37.50
N VAL A 211 59.47 0.71 -38.47
CA VAL A 211 58.76 1.42 -39.55
C VAL A 211 57.99 0.43 -40.43
N LYS A 212 58.60 -0.72 -40.78
CA LYS A 212 57.92 -1.78 -41.54
C LYS A 212 56.76 -2.40 -40.76
N VAL A 213 56.93 -2.62 -39.47
CA VAL A 213 55.90 -3.16 -38.57
C VAL A 213 54.67 -2.25 -38.51
N LEU A 214 54.85 -0.92 -38.58
CA LEU A 214 53.76 0.05 -38.69
C LEU A 214 53.08 0.09 -40.08
N GLY A 215 53.50 -0.75 -41.02
CA GLY A 215 52.94 -0.87 -42.36
C GLY A 215 53.52 0.09 -43.40
N TYR A 216 54.61 0.79 -43.08
CA TYR A 216 55.31 1.63 -44.06
C TYR A 216 56.24 0.80 -44.94
N THR A 217 56.20 1.11 -46.23
CA THR A 217 56.94 0.44 -47.30
C THR A 217 57.95 1.41 -47.93
N GLU A 218 58.84 0.91 -48.79
CA GLU A 218 59.85 1.76 -49.45
C GLU A 218 59.23 2.90 -50.26
N GLN A 219 58.01 2.71 -50.79
CA GLN A 219 57.27 3.73 -51.53
C GLN A 219 56.83 4.91 -50.66
N ASP A 220 56.79 4.74 -49.34
CA ASP A 220 56.40 5.77 -48.37
C ASP A 220 57.58 6.59 -47.85
N LEU A 221 58.80 6.27 -48.29
CA LEU A 221 60.05 6.81 -47.76
C LEU A 221 60.76 7.64 -48.84
N ILE A 222 61.44 8.69 -48.41
CA ILE A 222 62.20 9.59 -49.28
C ILE A 222 63.69 9.43 -48.95
N GLY A 223 64.51 9.14 -49.96
CA GLY A 223 65.97 8.98 -49.84
C GLY A 223 66.44 7.52 -49.81
N GLU A 224 67.72 7.32 -49.50
CA GLU A 224 68.38 6.01 -49.51
C GLU A 224 68.48 5.39 -48.11
N TRP A 225 68.51 4.05 -48.06
CA TRP A 225 68.73 3.32 -46.82
C TRP A 225 70.13 3.60 -46.26
N PRO A 226 70.29 3.79 -44.93
CA PRO A 226 69.27 3.70 -43.88
C PRO A 226 68.62 5.03 -43.49
N VAL A 227 69.06 6.15 -44.07
CA VAL A 227 68.63 7.51 -43.65
C VAL A 227 67.12 7.67 -43.79
N ASN A 228 66.54 7.19 -44.88
CA ASN A 228 65.10 7.28 -45.15
C ASN A 228 64.23 6.60 -44.06
N TYR A 229 64.65 5.46 -43.51
CA TYR A 229 63.96 4.75 -42.42
C TYR A 229 64.19 5.43 -41.07
N ILE A 230 65.41 5.93 -40.80
CA ILE A 230 65.72 6.64 -39.55
C ILE A 230 64.90 7.93 -39.49
N ASP A 231 64.86 8.73 -40.56
CA ASP A 231 64.08 9.97 -40.61
C ASP A 231 62.58 9.70 -40.42
N LYS A 232 62.08 8.60 -40.99
CA LYS A 232 60.69 8.20 -40.78
C LYS A 232 60.44 7.79 -39.34
N ALA A 233 61.32 7.01 -38.72
CA ALA A 233 61.20 6.60 -37.33
C ALA A 233 61.22 7.81 -36.37
N ILE A 234 62.07 8.81 -36.63
CA ILE A 234 62.11 10.08 -35.88
C ILE A 234 60.78 10.82 -36.04
N LYS A 235 60.27 10.98 -37.27
CA LYS A 235 58.98 11.64 -37.54
C LYS A 235 57.79 10.95 -36.88
N LEU A 236 57.88 9.63 -36.68
CA LEU A 236 56.86 8.83 -35.99
C LEU A 236 57.04 8.84 -34.46
N GLY A 237 58.10 9.46 -33.92
CA GLY A 237 58.37 9.52 -32.48
C GLY A 237 58.98 8.23 -31.90
N LEU A 238 59.34 7.24 -32.73
CA LEU A 238 59.92 5.96 -32.28
C LEU A 238 61.30 6.12 -31.64
N CYS A 239 61.96 7.23 -31.93
CA CYS A 239 63.33 7.54 -31.53
C CYS A 239 63.41 8.66 -30.47
N GLU A 240 62.26 9.11 -29.95
CA GLU A 240 62.19 10.24 -29.02
C GLU A 240 63.02 9.98 -27.75
N GLY A 241 63.86 10.95 -27.38
CA GLY A 241 64.74 10.84 -26.20
C GLY A 241 65.97 9.95 -26.39
N LEU A 242 66.23 9.44 -27.59
CA LEU A 242 67.37 8.57 -27.90
C LEU A 242 68.36 9.27 -28.85
N SER A 243 69.67 9.06 -28.64
CA SER A 243 70.73 9.60 -29.48
C SER A 243 71.71 8.50 -29.88
N PHE A 244 71.50 7.91 -31.05
CA PHE A 244 72.34 6.86 -31.64
C PHE A 244 72.71 7.18 -33.08
N SER A 245 73.92 6.82 -33.48
CA SER A 245 74.35 6.81 -34.88
C SER A 245 73.82 5.58 -35.60
N ARG A 246 73.70 5.64 -36.94
CA ARG A 246 73.12 4.57 -37.78
C ARG A 246 73.69 3.17 -37.51
N ASP A 247 74.99 3.05 -37.22
CA ASP A 247 75.68 1.77 -37.07
C ASP A 247 75.84 1.34 -35.60
N ASP A 248 75.43 2.19 -34.65
CA ASP A 248 75.50 1.88 -33.22
C ASP A 248 74.64 0.67 -32.88
N ARG A 249 75.14 -0.17 -31.98
CA ARG A 249 74.40 -1.35 -31.51
C ARG A 249 73.38 -0.93 -30.47
N VAL A 250 72.15 -1.41 -30.62
CA VAL A 250 71.03 -1.04 -29.74
C VAL A 250 71.09 -1.88 -28.46
N PRO A 251 71.31 -1.27 -27.27
CA PRO A 251 71.21 -1.98 -26.00
C PRO A 251 69.75 -2.32 -25.68
N ARG A 252 69.53 -3.34 -24.83
CA ARG A 252 68.19 -3.82 -24.46
C ARG A 252 67.32 -2.73 -23.84
N TRP A 253 67.88 -1.81 -23.06
CA TRP A 253 67.14 -0.67 -22.49
C TRP A 253 66.59 0.27 -23.56
N ALA A 254 67.37 0.55 -24.61
CA ALA A 254 66.96 1.43 -25.70
C ALA A 254 65.90 0.74 -26.56
N ALA A 255 66.07 -0.56 -26.82
CA ALA A 255 65.06 -1.36 -27.52
C ALA A 255 63.72 -1.40 -26.75
N ALA A 256 63.75 -1.47 -25.41
CA ALA A 256 62.53 -1.38 -24.61
C ALA A 256 61.80 -0.05 -24.83
N ILE A 257 62.50 1.09 -24.83
CA ILE A 257 61.89 2.39 -25.15
C ILE A 257 61.30 2.40 -26.57
N MET A 258 62.06 1.96 -27.57
CA MET A 258 61.63 2.03 -28.97
C MET A 258 60.42 1.12 -29.26
N ILE A 259 60.38 -0.08 -28.67
CA ILE A 259 59.25 -1.00 -28.80
C ILE A 259 58.03 -0.48 -28.03
N ASP A 260 58.24 0.14 -26.87
CA ASP A 260 57.16 0.78 -26.12
C ASP A 260 56.53 1.94 -26.91
N LYS A 261 57.37 2.77 -27.54
CA LYS A 261 56.93 3.83 -28.45
C LYS A 261 56.21 3.27 -29.67
N LEU A 262 56.67 2.13 -30.22
CA LEU A 262 55.96 1.44 -31.30
C LEU A 262 54.51 1.13 -30.91
N LEU A 263 54.26 0.59 -29.71
CA LEU A 263 52.91 0.22 -29.27
C LEU A 263 51.95 1.41 -29.24
N GLU A 264 52.44 2.60 -28.91
CA GLU A 264 51.66 3.85 -28.81
C GLU A 264 51.62 4.64 -30.12
N THR A 265 52.37 4.23 -31.15
CA THR A 265 52.43 4.91 -32.45
C THR A 265 51.28 4.44 -33.36
N ASN A 266 50.65 5.36 -34.07
CA ASN A 266 49.61 5.01 -35.04
C ASN A 266 50.18 4.25 -36.24
N ILE A 267 49.45 3.22 -36.68
CA ILE A 267 49.77 2.51 -37.93
C ILE A 267 49.59 3.40 -39.15
N LYS A 268 50.22 3.04 -40.28
CA LYS A 268 49.95 3.70 -41.55
C LYS A 268 48.46 3.58 -41.90
N SER A 269 47.75 4.70 -41.96
CA SER A 269 46.34 4.71 -42.34
C SER A 269 46.16 4.30 -43.81
N ALA A 270 45.23 3.37 -44.07
CA ALA A 270 44.90 2.91 -45.42
C ALA A 270 43.95 3.87 -46.18
N SER A 271 43.37 4.89 -45.52
CA SER A 271 42.48 5.89 -46.16
C SER A 271 42.36 7.19 -45.35
N ILE A 272 41.92 8.28 -45.98
CA ILE A 272 41.70 9.59 -45.33
C ILE A 272 40.58 9.52 -44.26
N SER A 273 39.72 8.50 -44.30
CA SER A 273 38.58 8.31 -43.38
C SER A 273 38.74 7.12 -42.42
N GLY A 274 39.91 6.46 -42.38
CA GLY A 274 40.17 5.34 -41.48
C GLY A 274 40.40 5.79 -40.03
N GLU A 275 39.90 5.01 -39.06
CA GLU A 275 40.20 5.24 -37.63
C GLU A 275 41.72 5.21 -37.38
N ASN A 276 42.25 6.25 -36.73
CA ASN A 276 43.63 6.26 -36.24
C ASN A 276 43.76 5.28 -35.06
N LYS A 277 44.25 4.07 -35.31
CA LYS A 277 44.54 3.07 -34.27
C LYS A 277 46.02 3.07 -33.94
N THR A 278 46.35 2.97 -32.66
CA THR A 278 47.73 2.70 -32.24
C THR A 278 48.14 1.28 -32.63
N TYR A 279 49.44 0.99 -32.70
CA TYR A 279 49.91 -0.34 -33.01
C TYR A 279 49.42 -1.38 -31.97
N SER A 280 49.34 -1.02 -30.69
CA SER A 280 48.81 -1.92 -29.64
C SER A 280 47.35 -2.31 -29.87
N GLU A 281 46.53 -1.37 -30.37
CA GLU A 281 45.13 -1.60 -30.72
C GLU A 281 45.03 -2.46 -31.98
N HIS A 282 45.85 -2.17 -32.99
CA HIS A 282 45.92 -2.96 -34.22
C HIS A 282 46.35 -4.41 -33.97
N ALA A 283 47.37 -4.60 -33.13
CA ALA A 283 47.90 -5.91 -32.76
C ALA A 283 47.02 -6.66 -31.75
N GLY A 284 45.92 -6.06 -31.27
CA GLY A 284 45.02 -6.70 -30.30
C GLY A 284 45.65 -6.91 -28.91
N LEU A 285 46.68 -6.13 -28.56
CA LEU A 285 47.34 -6.21 -27.26
C LEU A 285 46.52 -5.53 -26.17
N TYR A 286 46.18 -4.25 -26.38
CA TYR A 286 45.31 -3.47 -25.52
C TYR A 286 44.85 -2.18 -26.23
N ALA A 287 43.76 -1.62 -25.71
CA ALA A 287 43.33 -0.25 -26.01
C ALA A 287 43.18 0.54 -24.70
N LYS A 288 43.18 1.87 -24.79
CA LYS A 288 42.90 2.75 -23.63
C LYS A 288 41.38 2.90 -23.45
N TYR A 289 40.91 2.78 -22.21
CA TYR A 289 39.51 2.95 -21.82
C TYR A 289 39.42 3.86 -20.59
N ILE A 290 38.49 4.80 -20.61
CA ILE A 290 38.08 5.56 -19.44
C ILE A 290 37.01 4.77 -18.72
N ILE A 291 37.19 4.51 -17.43
CA ILE A 291 36.16 3.83 -16.62
C ILE A 291 35.13 4.86 -16.19
N LEU A 292 33.90 4.73 -16.69
CA LEU A 292 32.81 5.66 -16.41
C LEU A 292 31.91 5.17 -15.27
N ALA A 293 31.72 3.86 -15.16
CA ALA A 293 31.02 3.24 -14.04
C ALA A 293 31.41 1.76 -13.88
N THR A 294 31.21 1.25 -12.67
CA THR A 294 31.36 -0.15 -12.26
C THR A 294 30.11 -0.56 -11.50
N SER A 295 29.92 -1.86 -11.25
CA SER A 295 28.83 -2.34 -10.37
C SER A 295 28.87 -1.75 -8.94
N GLU A 296 30.04 -1.27 -8.50
CA GLU A 296 30.15 -0.60 -7.20
C GLU A 296 29.55 0.81 -7.26
N THR A 297 29.66 1.49 -8.39
CA THR A 297 29.35 2.93 -8.56
C THR A 297 28.09 3.19 -9.39
N SER A 298 27.51 2.14 -9.98
CA SER A 298 26.24 2.22 -10.67
C SER A 298 25.48 0.90 -10.58
N SER A 299 24.24 0.99 -10.11
CA SER A 299 23.30 -0.13 -10.02
C SER A 299 22.90 -0.74 -11.38
N ARG A 300 23.12 -0.01 -12.49
CA ARG A 300 22.78 -0.46 -13.86
C ARG A 300 23.71 -1.54 -14.42
N LEU A 301 24.79 -1.84 -13.72
CA LEU A 301 25.82 -2.78 -14.15
C LEU A 301 25.79 -4.03 -13.26
N ALA A 302 25.76 -5.20 -13.89
CA ALA A 302 25.97 -6.46 -13.19
C ALA A 302 27.36 -6.50 -12.55
N ASP A 303 27.57 -7.34 -11.53
CA ASP A 303 28.83 -7.46 -10.77
C ASP A 303 30.11 -7.61 -11.62
N ASN A 304 29.99 -8.15 -12.84
CA ASN A 304 31.09 -8.34 -13.77
C ASN A 304 31.07 -7.35 -14.94
N GLN A 305 30.22 -6.33 -14.94
CA GLN A 305 30.14 -5.33 -15.99
C GLN A 305 30.86 -4.03 -15.59
N VAL A 306 31.48 -3.41 -16.59
CA VAL A 306 32.13 -2.11 -16.49
C VAL A 306 31.69 -1.26 -17.66
N GLN A 307 31.20 -0.06 -17.37
CA GLN A 307 30.91 0.94 -18.39
C GLN A 307 32.14 1.80 -18.65
N THR A 308 32.47 1.97 -19.91
CA THR A 308 33.61 2.76 -20.38
C THR A 308 33.18 3.80 -21.42
N ASP A 309 34.09 4.68 -21.84
CA ASP A 309 33.90 5.60 -22.95
C ASP A 309 33.63 4.93 -24.31
N LYS A 310 33.96 3.64 -24.43
CA LYS A 310 33.81 2.84 -25.66
C LYS A 310 32.69 1.79 -25.57
N GLY A 311 31.90 1.78 -24.49
CA GLY A 311 30.79 0.84 -24.29
C GLY A 311 30.88 0.06 -22.97
N ILE A 312 30.00 -0.92 -22.82
CA ILE A 312 29.94 -1.80 -21.64
C ILE A 312 30.67 -3.10 -21.95
N PHE A 313 31.56 -3.50 -21.04
CA PHE A 313 32.39 -4.69 -21.19
C PHE A 313 32.31 -5.57 -19.94
N TYR A 314 32.64 -6.86 -20.09
CA TYR A 314 32.59 -7.84 -19.01
C TYR A 314 33.99 -8.15 -18.47
N ILE A 315 34.21 -8.04 -17.17
CA ILE A 315 35.46 -8.45 -16.52
C ILE A 315 35.50 -9.98 -16.42
N TYR A 316 36.56 -10.58 -17.00
CA TYR A 316 36.84 -12.01 -16.89
C TYR A 316 37.36 -12.40 -15.50
N ASP A 317 38.37 -11.69 -14.99
CA ASP A 317 38.97 -11.93 -13.67
C ASP A 317 38.42 -10.93 -12.65
N LYS A 318 37.49 -11.36 -11.80
CA LYS A 318 36.83 -10.53 -10.78
C LYS A 318 37.79 -9.88 -9.77
N LYS A 319 39.05 -10.32 -9.69
CA LYS A 319 40.08 -9.69 -8.84
C LYS A 319 40.60 -8.38 -9.44
N GLN A 320 40.50 -8.21 -10.75
CA GLN A 320 40.95 -7.02 -11.46
C GLN A 320 39.77 -6.04 -11.57
N LYS A 321 39.60 -5.18 -10.57
CA LYS A 321 38.52 -4.17 -10.50
C LYS A 321 39.05 -2.80 -10.95
N PRO A 322 38.70 -2.33 -12.16
CA PRO A 322 39.04 -0.97 -12.59
C PRO A 322 38.28 0.06 -11.74
N GLU A 323 38.92 1.16 -11.41
CA GLU A 323 38.33 2.25 -10.63
C GLU A 323 37.73 3.33 -11.53
N VAL A 324 36.57 3.87 -11.17
CA VAL A 324 35.91 4.95 -11.92
C VAL A 324 36.79 6.19 -12.04
N GLY A 325 36.65 6.90 -13.17
CA GLY A 325 37.40 8.09 -13.51
C GLY A 325 38.82 7.82 -14.02
N ASN A 326 39.35 6.61 -13.83
CA ASN A 326 40.70 6.27 -14.26
C ASN A 326 40.74 5.82 -15.73
N VAL A 327 41.91 5.97 -16.34
CA VAL A 327 42.19 5.44 -17.68
C VAL A 327 43.02 4.18 -17.55
N TYR A 328 42.54 3.08 -18.13
CA TYR A 328 43.24 1.80 -18.13
C TYR A 328 43.61 1.35 -19.53
N GLN A 329 44.75 0.66 -19.64
CA GLN A 329 45.07 -0.18 -20.79
C GLN A 329 44.41 -1.55 -20.60
N LEU A 330 43.40 -1.88 -21.42
CA LEU A 330 42.62 -3.11 -21.31
C LEU A 330 42.77 -3.99 -22.56
N LYS A 331 42.95 -5.30 -22.37
CA LYS A 331 42.78 -6.30 -23.43
C LYS A 331 41.31 -6.72 -23.49
N VAL A 332 40.64 -6.40 -24.58
CA VAL A 332 39.23 -6.74 -24.80
C VAL A 332 39.10 -7.70 -25.98
N GLU A 333 38.41 -8.82 -25.77
CA GLU A 333 38.09 -9.81 -26.80
C GLU A 333 36.61 -10.16 -26.69
N ASN A 334 35.83 -9.95 -27.77
CA ASN A 334 34.38 -10.22 -27.81
C ASN A 334 33.63 -9.61 -26.61
N ASP A 335 33.84 -8.31 -26.38
CA ASP A 335 33.30 -7.53 -25.26
C ASP A 335 33.71 -7.98 -23.85
N ILE A 336 34.70 -8.87 -23.73
CA ILE A 336 35.23 -9.34 -22.45
C ILE A 336 36.62 -8.72 -22.20
N ILE A 337 36.76 -8.00 -21.09
CA ILE A 337 38.05 -7.57 -20.54
C ILE A 337 38.78 -8.80 -20.01
N LYS A 338 39.73 -9.29 -20.80
CA LYS A 338 40.58 -10.45 -20.47
C LYS A 338 41.69 -10.08 -19.48
N LYS A 339 42.20 -8.86 -19.55
CA LYS A 339 43.30 -8.37 -18.71
C LYS A 339 43.29 -6.86 -18.55
N VAL A 340 43.54 -6.39 -17.33
CA VAL A 340 43.78 -4.99 -16.97
C VAL A 340 45.29 -4.81 -16.79
N TYR A 341 45.94 -3.96 -17.59
CA TYR A 341 47.40 -3.80 -17.56
C TYR A 341 47.86 -2.69 -16.61
N ASN A 342 47.57 -1.44 -16.94
CA ASN A 342 48.06 -0.27 -16.20
C ASN A 342 46.95 0.76 -16.01
N LYS A 343 46.97 1.43 -14.86
CA LYS A 343 46.27 2.70 -14.59
C LYS A 343 47.18 3.85 -15.04
N LEU A 344 46.75 4.62 -16.04
CA LEU A 344 47.59 5.61 -16.73
C LEU A 344 47.51 7.03 -16.16
N LYS A 345 46.42 7.37 -15.49
CA LYS A 345 46.18 8.73 -14.99
C LYS A 345 46.02 8.71 -13.48
N SER A 346 46.57 9.71 -12.82
CA SER A 346 46.23 10.01 -11.43
C SER A 346 44.87 10.70 -11.39
N THR A 347 44.06 10.38 -10.39
CA THR A 347 42.75 11.00 -10.18
C THR A 347 42.68 11.73 -8.85
N VAL A 348 41.82 12.72 -8.77
CA VAL A 348 41.34 13.30 -7.51
C VAL A 348 39.84 13.10 -7.42
N GLN A 349 39.39 12.58 -6.29
CA GLN A 349 37.98 12.41 -6.00
C GLN A 349 37.54 13.52 -5.04
N ILE A 350 36.45 14.19 -5.40
CA ILE A 350 35.89 15.29 -4.63
C ILE A 350 34.41 15.06 -4.36
N LYS A 351 33.93 15.66 -3.29
CA LYS A 351 32.50 15.78 -2.98
C LYS A 351 32.07 17.24 -3.09
N VAL A 352 31.03 17.50 -3.88
CA VAL A 352 30.51 18.85 -4.16
C VAL A 352 29.72 19.36 -2.96
N GLU A 353 30.07 20.54 -2.46
CA GLU A 353 29.37 21.24 -1.37
C GLU A 353 28.43 22.34 -1.91
N SER A 354 28.79 22.96 -3.03
CA SER A 354 27.89 23.89 -3.74
C SER A 354 28.35 24.08 -5.18
N PHE A 355 27.41 24.47 -6.06
CA PHE A 355 27.69 24.76 -7.46
C PHE A 355 26.92 26.00 -7.94
N GLY A 356 27.61 26.90 -8.65
CA GLY A 356 27.01 28.07 -9.28
C GLY A 356 28.01 28.82 -10.15
N ASN A 357 27.56 29.39 -11.28
CA ASN A 357 28.43 30.08 -12.26
C ASN A 357 29.64 29.26 -12.70
N ASN A 358 29.47 27.95 -12.93
CA ASN A 358 30.52 26.99 -13.26
C ASN A 358 31.66 26.89 -12.23
N LYS A 359 31.45 27.42 -11.03
CA LYS A 359 32.35 27.27 -9.89
C LYS A 359 31.76 26.26 -8.92
N ILE A 360 32.58 25.31 -8.49
CA ILE A 360 32.25 24.38 -7.42
C ILE A 360 32.97 24.80 -6.13
N THR A 361 32.30 24.56 -5.00
CA THR A 361 32.94 24.38 -3.69
C THR A 361 32.90 22.90 -3.36
N TYR A 362 33.98 22.33 -2.83
CA TYR A 362 34.10 20.89 -2.64
C TYR A 362 35.05 20.52 -1.49
N VAL A 363 34.95 19.29 -1.02
CA VAL A 363 35.93 18.64 -0.14
C VAL A 363 36.63 17.50 -0.88
N GLU A 364 37.91 17.28 -0.61
CA GLU A 364 38.65 16.13 -1.17
C GLU A 364 38.46 14.93 -0.25
N GLU A 365 37.92 13.84 -0.81
CA GLU A 365 37.66 12.60 -0.06
C GLU A 365 38.98 12.00 0.45
N GLY A 366 39.04 11.72 1.76
CA GLY A 366 40.17 11.04 2.41
C GLY A 366 41.38 11.90 2.78
N ILE A 367 41.36 13.22 2.55
CA ILE A 367 42.52 14.10 2.82
C ILE A 367 42.22 15.17 3.88
N SER A 368 41.14 15.95 3.73
CA SER A 368 40.78 16.99 4.70
C SER A 368 39.29 17.35 4.64
N SER A 369 38.75 17.87 5.75
CA SER A 369 37.40 18.44 5.81
C SER A 369 37.36 19.93 5.44
N GLU A 370 38.37 20.44 4.72
CA GLU A 370 38.43 21.84 4.35
C GLU A 370 37.76 22.07 2.99
N ASN A 371 36.87 23.06 2.94
CA ASN A 371 36.21 23.46 1.71
C ASN A 371 37.20 24.15 0.78
N LYS A 372 37.43 23.55 -0.38
CA LYS A 372 38.17 24.11 -1.53
C LYS A 372 37.19 24.62 -2.58
N SER A 373 37.69 25.39 -3.54
CA SER A 373 36.87 25.82 -4.68
C SER A 373 37.66 25.84 -5.97
N MET A 374 37.00 25.50 -7.09
CA MET A 374 37.59 25.62 -8.43
C MET A 374 36.53 26.03 -9.46
N VAL A 375 36.99 26.67 -10.54
CA VAL A 375 36.17 26.93 -11.73
C VAL A 375 36.34 25.75 -12.68
N LEU A 376 35.24 25.17 -13.12
CA LEU A 376 35.22 24.07 -14.08
C LEU A 376 35.68 24.57 -15.45
N SER A 377 36.51 23.80 -16.15
CA SER A 377 37.14 24.18 -17.41
C SER A 377 36.36 23.65 -18.61
N GLU A 378 36.12 24.47 -19.62
CA GLU A 378 35.54 24.04 -20.92
C GLU A 378 36.42 23.03 -21.66
N LYS A 379 37.72 22.97 -21.34
CA LYS A 379 38.66 22.01 -21.94
C LYS A 379 38.54 20.61 -21.35
N THR A 380 37.97 20.48 -20.15
CA THR A 380 37.78 19.18 -19.49
C THR A 380 36.54 18.50 -20.04
N ILE A 381 36.63 17.21 -20.35
CA ILE A 381 35.48 16.42 -20.81
C ILE A 381 34.71 15.90 -19.60
N TYR A 382 33.41 16.18 -19.52
CA TYR A 382 32.56 15.74 -18.42
C TYR A 382 31.69 14.56 -18.83
N TYR A 383 31.62 13.53 -17.99
CA TYR A 383 30.74 12.39 -18.15
C TYR A 383 29.76 12.33 -16.99
N TYR A 384 28.49 12.09 -17.30
CA TYR A 384 27.45 11.81 -16.32
C TYR A 384 26.57 10.68 -16.86
N ASN A 385 26.30 9.67 -16.04
CA ASN A 385 25.57 8.45 -16.42
C ASN A 385 26.13 7.78 -17.68
N GLY A 386 27.47 7.77 -17.81
CA GLY A 386 28.18 7.20 -18.95
C GLY A 386 28.07 7.98 -20.27
N VAL A 387 27.42 9.15 -20.26
CA VAL A 387 27.24 10.00 -21.44
C VAL A 387 28.10 11.26 -21.31
N ARG A 388 28.78 11.62 -22.39
CA ARG A 388 29.53 12.88 -22.50
C ARG A 388 28.58 14.07 -22.45
N GLN A 389 28.85 15.02 -21.58
CA GLN A 389 28.03 16.20 -21.33
C GLN A 389 28.61 17.44 -22.02
N SER A 390 27.73 18.32 -22.50
CA SER A 390 28.13 19.67 -22.91
C SER A 390 28.39 20.54 -21.70
N TYR A 391 29.36 21.44 -21.79
CA TYR A 391 29.73 22.34 -20.68
C TYR A 391 28.54 23.17 -20.15
N ASP A 392 27.68 23.66 -21.05
CA ASP A 392 26.48 24.43 -20.66
C ASP A 392 25.44 23.61 -19.87
N ASN A 393 25.46 22.28 -19.99
CA ASN A 393 24.50 21.40 -19.33
C ASN A 393 24.93 21.06 -17.89
N LEU A 394 26.18 21.36 -17.51
CA LEU A 394 26.68 21.04 -16.17
C LEU A 394 25.83 21.66 -15.06
N LYS A 395 25.24 22.84 -15.31
CA LYS A 395 24.35 23.52 -14.36
C LYS A 395 23.05 22.80 -14.05
N ASN A 396 22.62 21.92 -14.94
CA ASN A 396 21.42 21.11 -14.74
C ASN A 396 21.76 19.77 -14.08
N ILE A 397 23.05 19.41 -14.03
CA ILE A 397 23.54 18.11 -13.56
C ILE A 397 24.12 18.23 -12.17
N ILE A 398 25.11 19.11 -11.98
CA ILE A 398 25.91 19.16 -10.76
C ILE A 398 25.08 19.74 -9.60
N LYS A 399 24.93 18.95 -8.54
CA LYS A 399 24.21 19.30 -7.31
C LYS A 399 25.11 19.06 -6.09
N GLU A 400 24.66 19.58 -4.95
CA GLU A 400 25.28 19.31 -3.65
C GLU A 400 25.34 17.80 -3.37
N ASN A 401 26.38 17.40 -2.66
CA ASN A 401 26.78 16.04 -2.33
C ASN A 401 27.30 15.17 -3.46
N MET A 402 27.18 15.55 -4.74
CA MET A 402 27.71 14.74 -5.85
C MET A 402 29.20 14.45 -5.73
N ILE A 403 29.60 13.25 -6.15
CA ILE A 403 31.00 12.87 -6.24
C ILE A 403 31.48 13.16 -7.66
N MET A 404 32.65 13.77 -7.78
CA MET A 404 33.32 13.95 -9.08
C MET A 404 34.72 13.37 -9.00
N VAL A 405 35.05 12.51 -9.97
CA VAL A 405 36.40 11.96 -10.12
C VAL A 405 37.06 12.62 -11.31
N PHE A 406 38.04 13.47 -11.04
CA PHE A 406 38.82 14.18 -12.06
C PHE A 406 40.10 13.44 -12.37
N ALA A 407 40.42 13.25 -13.65
CA ALA A 407 41.69 12.72 -14.11
C ALA A 407 42.62 13.85 -14.57
N TYR A 408 43.82 13.92 -14.00
CA TYR A 408 44.80 14.94 -14.37
C TYR A 408 45.26 14.75 -15.82
N ASN A 409 45.53 15.87 -16.50
CA ASN A 409 46.29 15.84 -17.75
C ASN A 409 47.78 15.47 -17.50
N ASP A 410 48.53 15.16 -18.55
CA ASP A 410 49.89 14.61 -18.41
C ASP A 410 50.87 15.58 -17.72
N ASP A 411 50.69 16.89 -17.89
CA ASP A 411 51.50 17.93 -17.24
C ASP A 411 50.99 18.34 -15.83
N LYS A 412 49.86 17.74 -15.39
CA LYS A 412 49.17 18.01 -14.12
C LYS A 412 48.77 19.49 -13.91
N THR A 413 48.63 20.26 -14.98
CA THR A 413 48.16 21.66 -14.92
C THR A 413 46.63 21.79 -14.96
N GLY A 414 45.92 20.70 -15.24
CA GLY A 414 44.47 20.64 -15.29
C GLY A 414 43.94 19.21 -15.38
N PHE A 415 42.75 19.05 -15.98
CA PHE A 415 42.08 17.76 -16.06
C PHE A 415 41.66 17.43 -17.50
N ASP A 416 41.95 16.20 -17.94
CA ASP A 416 41.53 15.69 -19.24
C ASP A 416 40.01 15.42 -19.24
N HIS A 417 39.54 14.76 -18.19
CA HIS A 417 38.12 14.45 -18.01
C HIS A 417 37.71 14.38 -16.53
N ALA A 418 36.40 14.43 -16.31
CA ALA A 418 35.77 14.22 -15.02
C ALA A 418 34.55 13.32 -15.17
N VAL A 419 34.40 12.37 -14.24
CA VAL A 419 33.21 11.52 -14.13
C VAL A 419 32.39 11.99 -12.94
N ILE A 420 31.14 12.35 -13.20
CA ILE A 420 30.16 12.81 -12.21
C ILE A 420 29.35 11.60 -11.78
N ILE A 421 29.32 11.36 -10.46
CA ILE A 421 28.72 10.20 -9.82
C ILE A 421 27.70 10.71 -8.80
N ASP A 422 26.49 10.18 -8.86
CA ASP A 422 25.47 10.47 -7.87
C ASP A 422 25.88 9.89 -6.50
N PRO A 423 25.76 10.66 -5.41
CA PRO A 423 26.28 10.26 -4.09
C PRO A 423 25.57 9.05 -3.50
N GLU A 424 24.37 8.75 -4.00
CA GLU A 424 23.57 7.62 -3.57
C GLU A 424 23.56 6.45 -4.59
N ASP A 425 24.31 6.52 -5.70
CA ASP A 425 24.43 5.42 -6.68
C ASP A 425 25.48 4.35 -6.26
N TYR A 426 25.68 4.21 -4.94
CA TYR A 426 26.19 2.98 -4.35
C TYR A 426 25.00 2.19 -3.81
N ARG A 427 24.53 1.24 -4.63
CA ARG A 427 23.75 0.02 -4.29
C ARG A 427 22.22 0.01 -4.36
N LEU A 428 21.52 1.07 -4.80
CA LEU A 428 20.05 1.08 -4.69
C LEU A 428 19.31 1.29 -6.03
N GLY A 429 19.57 2.33 -6.83
CA GLY A 429 18.81 2.55 -8.08
C GLY A 429 19.07 3.92 -8.73
N THR A 430 18.33 4.26 -9.80
CA THR A 430 18.40 5.55 -10.49
C THR A 430 17.67 6.65 -9.72
N TYR A 431 18.32 7.80 -9.51
CA TYR A 431 17.67 8.97 -8.93
C TYR A 431 16.71 9.64 -9.94
N VAL A 432 15.48 9.92 -9.50
CA VAL A 432 14.44 10.56 -10.31
C VAL A 432 13.70 11.59 -9.46
N GLU A 433 13.54 12.79 -9.99
CA GLU A 433 12.63 13.81 -9.43
C GLU A 433 11.25 13.66 -10.08
N ALA A 434 10.19 13.58 -9.27
CA ALA A 434 8.83 13.50 -9.78
C ALA A 434 7.85 14.28 -8.89
N ILE A 435 6.82 14.84 -9.52
CA ILE A 435 5.72 15.54 -8.85
C ILE A 435 4.79 14.49 -8.25
N ILE A 436 4.51 14.56 -6.96
CA ILE A 436 3.54 13.66 -6.33
C ILE A 436 2.12 14.11 -6.67
N LEU A 437 1.47 13.37 -7.56
CA LEU A 437 0.11 13.69 -8.01
C LEU A 437 -0.96 13.02 -7.15
N ALA A 438 -0.69 11.85 -6.57
CA ALA A 438 -1.53 11.22 -5.54
C ALA A 438 -0.77 10.08 -4.85
N ASP A 439 -1.21 9.72 -3.65
CA ASP A 439 -0.84 8.47 -2.99
C ASP A 439 -2.08 7.76 -2.45
N SER A 440 -1.91 6.63 -1.76
CA SER A 440 -3.01 5.86 -1.19
C SER A 440 -3.82 6.57 -0.09
N ARG A 441 -3.34 7.68 0.46
CA ARG A 441 -4.08 8.50 1.45
C ARG A 441 -5.11 9.38 0.76
N ILE A 442 -4.83 9.76 -0.49
CA ILE A 442 -5.66 10.66 -1.29
C ILE A 442 -6.50 9.90 -2.31
N SER A 443 -5.96 8.84 -2.92
CA SER A 443 -6.63 8.09 -3.98
C SER A 443 -6.78 6.61 -3.60
N LYS A 444 -8.04 6.17 -3.46
CA LYS A 444 -8.38 4.75 -3.21
C LYS A 444 -8.00 3.83 -4.39
N LYS A 445 -7.73 4.37 -5.58
CA LYS A 445 -7.28 3.60 -6.76
C LYS A 445 -5.84 3.11 -6.66
N LEU A 446 -5.06 3.63 -5.72
CA LEU A 446 -3.66 3.25 -5.50
C LEU A 446 -3.58 2.30 -4.31
N ALA A 447 -2.81 1.22 -4.46
CA ALA A 447 -2.46 0.37 -3.32
C ALA A 447 -1.63 1.15 -2.29
N THR A 448 -1.60 0.71 -1.03
CA THR A 448 -0.88 1.38 0.08
C THR A 448 0.61 1.61 -0.19
N ASN A 449 1.18 0.82 -1.10
CA ASN A 449 2.56 0.91 -1.55
C ASN A 449 2.68 1.48 -2.97
N GLN A 450 1.71 2.24 -3.47
CA GLN A 450 1.78 2.91 -4.76
C GLN A 450 1.68 4.42 -4.60
N VAL A 451 2.41 5.13 -5.47
CA VAL A 451 2.36 6.58 -5.59
C VAL A 451 2.22 6.94 -7.07
N LEU A 452 1.28 7.82 -7.36
CA LEU A 452 1.09 8.38 -8.70
C LEU A 452 1.91 9.65 -8.82
N THR A 453 2.72 9.71 -9.86
CA THR A 453 3.55 10.86 -10.20
C THR A 453 3.28 11.35 -11.61
N ASP A 454 3.82 12.52 -11.97
CA ASP A 454 3.81 13.03 -13.35
C ASP A 454 4.56 12.12 -14.34
N LYS A 455 5.37 11.18 -13.84
CA LYS A 455 6.11 10.17 -14.61
C LYS A 455 5.46 8.79 -14.61
N GLY A 456 4.30 8.65 -13.98
CA GLY A 456 3.55 7.39 -13.90
C GLY A 456 3.37 6.88 -12.46
N ILE A 457 2.83 5.67 -12.34
CA ILE A 457 2.61 5.02 -11.05
C ILE A 457 3.86 4.22 -10.68
N TYR A 458 4.45 4.55 -9.55
CA TYR A 458 5.56 3.81 -8.98
C TYR A 458 5.12 3.02 -7.75
N LYS A 459 5.79 1.90 -7.51
CA LYS A 459 5.58 1.07 -6.32
C LYS A 459 6.68 1.34 -5.29
N LEU A 460 6.30 1.62 -4.05
CA LEU A 460 7.17 1.80 -2.89
C LEU A 460 7.55 0.44 -2.32
N THR A 461 8.83 0.16 -2.16
CA THR A 461 9.34 -1.09 -1.56
C THR A 461 10.41 -0.82 -0.50
N GLY A 462 10.70 -1.83 0.34
CA GLY A 462 11.73 -1.74 1.37
C GLY A 462 11.57 -0.54 2.32
N GLU A 463 12.62 0.28 2.40
CA GLU A 463 12.67 1.45 3.27
C GLU A 463 11.69 2.56 2.83
N ALA A 464 11.55 2.80 1.52
CA ALA A 464 10.60 3.78 0.99
C ALA A 464 9.16 3.50 1.42
N TYR A 465 8.75 2.24 1.51
CA TYR A 465 7.41 1.89 2.00
C TYR A 465 7.19 2.35 3.45
N ASN A 466 8.21 2.23 4.31
CA ASN A 466 8.15 2.70 5.69
C ASN A 466 8.18 4.23 5.77
N GLN A 467 8.87 4.88 4.83
CA GLN A 467 9.00 6.33 4.70
C GLN A 467 7.85 7.00 3.94
N ARG A 468 6.84 6.27 3.45
CA ARG A 468 5.73 6.82 2.66
C ARG A 468 5.00 8.02 3.30
N HIS A 469 5.08 8.16 4.63
CA HIS A 469 4.55 9.30 5.36
C HIS A 469 5.22 10.64 5.00
N LEU A 470 6.45 10.60 4.48
CA LEU A 470 7.22 11.75 3.99
C LEU A 470 6.75 12.25 2.62
N LEU A 471 5.97 11.45 1.88
CA LEU A 471 5.41 11.89 0.60
C LEU A 471 4.52 13.11 0.84
N GLU A 472 4.68 14.13 0.03
CA GLU A 472 3.85 15.33 0.08
C GLU A 472 3.17 15.54 -1.27
N PRO A 473 1.87 15.24 -1.37
CA PRO A 473 1.09 15.49 -2.58
C PRO A 473 1.17 16.95 -3.02
N GLY A 474 1.48 17.15 -4.30
CA GLY A 474 1.75 18.44 -4.93
C GLY A 474 3.22 18.90 -4.92
N ALA A 475 4.09 18.28 -4.11
CA ALA A 475 5.52 18.59 -4.11
C ALA A 475 6.29 17.78 -5.17
N THR A 476 7.37 18.34 -5.68
CA THR A 476 8.43 17.60 -6.37
C THR A 476 9.34 16.97 -5.33
N MET A 477 9.52 15.66 -5.44
CA MET A 477 10.35 14.88 -4.54
C MET A 477 11.38 14.07 -5.31
N GLY A 478 12.55 13.90 -4.71
CA GLY A 478 13.59 13.00 -5.20
C GLY A 478 13.33 11.56 -4.73
N PHE A 479 13.41 10.62 -5.66
CA PHE A 479 13.29 9.18 -5.44
C PHE A 479 14.52 8.45 -5.93
N VAL A 480 14.80 7.30 -5.33
CA VAL A 480 15.68 6.29 -5.92
C VAL A 480 14.80 5.15 -6.42
N ILE A 481 14.91 4.83 -7.71
CA ILE A 481 14.08 3.85 -8.41
C ILE A 481 14.96 2.70 -8.91
N ASN A 482 14.60 1.45 -8.64
CA ASN A 482 15.32 0.29 -9.14
C ASN A 482 14.99 -0.03 -10.62
N ASP A 483 15.63 -1.04 -11.20
CA ASP A 483 15.42 -1.44 -12.59
C ASP A 483 14.03 -2.01 -12.91
N HIS A 484 13.17 -2.18 -11.91
CA HIS A 484 11.77 -2.61 -12.07
C HIS A 484 10.78 -1.45 -11.93
N ASP A 485 11.24 -0.21 -12.02
CA ASP A 485 10.43 0.99 -11.77
C ASP A 485 9.77 0.97 -10.37
N GLU A 486 10.49 0.51 -9.35
CA GLU A 486 10.05 0.59 -7.95
C GLU A 486 10.87 1.61 -7.16
N ILE A 487 10.19 2.49 -6.42
CA ILE A 487 10.81 3.42 -5.48
C ILE A 487 11.25 2.64 -4.24
N ILE A 488 12.55 2.61 -4.00
CA ILE A 488 13.17 1.91 -2.87
C ILE A 488 13.63 2.88 -1.76
N LYS A 489 13.82 4.17 -2.10
CA LYS A 489 14.14 5.24 -1.14
C LYS A 489 13.49 6.56 -1.53
N ILE A 490 13.04 7.30 -0.52
CA ILE A 490 12.56 8.69 -0.66
C ILE A 490 13.67 9.60 -0.13
N SER A 491 14.21 10.49 -0.97
CA SER A 491 15.38 11.31 -0.62
C SER A 491 14.98 12.60 0.10
N SER A 492 14.53 13.62 -0.64
CA SER A 492 14.18 14.93 -0.11
C SER A 492 13.12 15.63 -0.96
N LYS A 493 12.40 16.58 -0.34
CA LYS A 493 11.50 17.51 -1.01
C LYS A 493 12.33 18.60 -1.70
N ILE A 494 12.10 18.81 -2.99
CA ILE A 494 12.93 19.68 -3.85
C ILE A 494 12.44 21.12 -3.87
N ASN A 495 11.13 21.30 -3.93
CA ASN A 495 10.50 22.61 -4.05
C ASN A 495 9.57 22.93 -2.88
N PRO A 496 9.46 24.21 -2.48
CA PRO A 496 8.48 24.64 -1.52
C PRO A 496 7.06 24.52 -2.09
N THR A 497 6.09 24.35 -1.19
CA THR A 497 4.67 24.23 -1.53
C THR A 497 3.83 25.23 -0.75
N THR A 498 2.81 25.76 -1.42
CA THR A 498 1.74 26.53 -0.80
C THR A 498 0.46 25.71 -0.88
N GLN A 499 -0.08 25.35 0.27
CA GLN A 499 -1.24 24.48 0.41
C GLN A 499 -2.46 25.32 0.76
N ILE A 500 -3.48 25.28 -0.10
CA ILE A 500 -4.71 26.04 0.09
C ILE A 500 -5.96 25.17 -0.05
N THR A 501 -7.02 25.58 0.63
CA THR A 501 -8.35 24.96 0.56
C THR A 501 -9.34 25.99 0.02
N VAL A 502 -10.06 25.64 -1.04
CA VAL A 502 -11.07 26.50 -1.68
C VAL A 502 -12.32 26.57 -0.79
N GLU A 503 -12.77 27.77 -0.46
CA GLU A 503 -14.02 28.02 0.27
C GLU A 503 -15.19 28.28 -0.67
N SER A 504 -14.94 29.01 -1.76
CA SER A 504 -15.90 29.22 -2.85
C SER A 504 -15.15 29.58 -4.14
N ALA A 505 -15.78 29.32 -5.29
CA ALA A 505 -15.21 29.61 -6.60
C ALA A 505 -16.27 30.21 -7.53
N VAL A 506 -15.89 31.21 -8.31
CA VAL A 506 -16.66 31.77 -9.42
C VAL A 506 -15.73 31.81 -10.64
N GLY A 507 -15.87 30.82 -11.52
CA GLY A 507 -14.89 30.59 -12.59
C GLY A 507 -13.54 30.19 -11.99
N THR A 508 -12.47 30.90 -12.34
CA THR A 508 -11.11 30.69 -11.78
C THR A 508 -10.77 31.66 -10.65
N ARG A 509 -11.73 32.50 -10.24
CA ARG A 509 -11.60 33.36 -9.06
C ARG A 509 -12.10 32.60 -7.83
N ILE A 510 -11.22 32.41 -6.85
CA ILE A 510 -11.50 31.62 -5.66
C ILE A 510 -11.37 32.47 -4.39
N THR A 511 -12.22 32.19 -3.41
CA THR A 511 -11.97 32.49 -2.00
C THR A 511 -11.37 31.23 -1.37
N TYR A 512 -10.28 31.37 -0.62
CA TYR A 512 -9.52 30.24 -0.09
C TYR A 512 -8.95 30.51 1.30
N LYS A 513 -8.56 29.42 1.99
CA LYS A 513 -7.81 29.45 3.25
C LYS A 513 -6.45 28.78 3.04
N GLU A 514 -5.39 29.36 3.59
CA GLU A 514 -4.08 28.70 3.62
C GLU A 514 -4.05 27.67 4.75
N ASN A 515 -3.51 26.48 4.49
CA ASN A 515 -3.46 25.40 5.48
C ASN A 515 -2.70 25.79 6.76
N LYS A 516 -1.66 26.64 6.64
CA LYS A 516 -0.86 27.14 7.76
C LYS A 516 -1.58 28.20 8.61
N ASN A 517 -2.64 28.82 8.09
CA ASN A 517 -3.36 29.91 8.76
C ASN A 517 -4.86 29.87 8.44
N ALA A 518 -5.52 28.82 8.92
CA ALA A 518 -6.92 28.50 8.63
C ALA A 518 -7.96 29.53 9.16
N ALA A 519 -7.54 30.53 9.93
CA ALA A 519 -8.44 31.54 10.50
C ALA A 519 -8.77 32.69 9.53
N LEU A 520 -8.01 32.86 8.44
CA LEU A 520 -8.15 33.97 7.50
C LEU A 520 -8.54 33.47 6.11
N GLU A 521 -9.51 34.16 5.49
CA GLU A 521 -9.91 33.94 4.11
C GLU A 521 -9.23 34.96 3.19
N TYR A 522 -8.77 34.47 2.04
CA TYR A 522 -8.10 35.24 1.01
C TYR A 522 -8.84 35.08 -0.31
N VAL A 523 -8.61 35.99 -1.27
CA VAL A 523 -9.21 35.92 -2.60
C VAL A 523 -8.11 36.00 -3.65
N MET A 524 -8.13 35.09 -4.62
CA MET A 524 -7.22 35.14 -5.77
C MET A 524 -7.92 34.75 -7.06
N THR A 525 -7.30 35.11 -8.19
CA THR A 525 -7.60 34.49 -9.48
C THR A 525 -6.46 33.54 -9.80
N LEU A 526 -6.78 32.29 -10.12
CA LEU A 526 -5.76 31.26 -10.40
C LEU A 526 -4.85 31.70 -11.57
N PRO A 527 -3.52 31.53 -11.49
CA PRO A 527 -2.60 31.95 -12.55
C PRO A 527 -2.78 31.18 -13.87
N GLU A 528 -2.96 31.87 -14.99
CA GLU A 528 -3.19 31.22 -16.29
C GLU A 528 -1.95 30.56 -16.92
N LYS A 529 -0.74 31.03 -16.56
CA LYS A 529 0.51 30.65 -17.24
C LYS A 529 1.19 29.40 -16.67
N ILE A 530 0.67 28.82 -15.59
CA ILE A 530 1.29 27.67 -14.92
C ILE A 530 0.63 26.37 -15.36
N LYS A 531 1.31 25.24 -15.16
CA LYS A 531 0.69 23.93 -15.41
C LYS A 531 -0.27 23.55 -14.28
N TYR A 532 -1.38 22.92 -14.63
CA TYR A 532 -2.32 22.38 -13.67
C TYR A 532 -2.42 20.87 -13.82
N TYR A 533 -2.42 20.17 -12.70
CA TYR A 533 -2.66 18.74 -12.65
C TYR A 533 -3.93 18.46 -11.86
N TYR A 534 -4.81 17.64 -12.41
CA TYR A 534 -6.05 17.19 -11.76
C TYR A 534 -6.30 15.72 -12.09
N ASN A 535 -6.68 14.93 -11.08
CA ASN A 535 -6.91 13.48 -11.21
C ASN A 535 -5.74 12.71 -11.86
N GLY A 536 -4.51 13.15 -11.58
CA GLY A 536 -3.31 12.46 -12.06
C GLY A 536 -2.86 12.80 -13.48
N ALA A 537 -3.52 13.75 -14.14
CA ALA A 537 -3.15 14.20 -15.48
C ALA A 537 -3.07 15.73 -15.56
N GLU A 538 -2.29 16.23 -16.52
CA GLU A 538 -2.26 17.67 -16.82
C GLU A 538 -3.63 18.10 -17.39
N CYS A 539 -4.19 19.19 -16.87
CA CYS A 539 -5.47 19.75 -17.29
C CYS A 539 -5.33 21.20 -17.78
N LYS A 540 -6.25 21.62 -18.64
CA LYS A 540 -6.23 22.97 -19.23
C LYS A 540 -6.86 23.99 -18.27
N TYR A 541 -6.32 25.21 -18.26
CA TYR A 541 -6.78 26.29 -17.38
C TYR A 541 -8.29 26.56 -17.47
N GLU A 542 -8.88 26.47 -18.67
CA GLU A 542 -10.30 26.75 -18.90
C GLU A 542 -11.22 25.71 -18.25
N THR A 543 -10.71 24.50 -17.99
CA THR A 543 -11.47 23.41 -17.35
C THR A 543 -11.56 23.57 -15.84
N LEU A 544 -10.73 24.42 -15.23
CA LEU A 544 -10.67 24.60 -13.78
C LEU A 544 -12.00 25.09 -13.20
N ARG A 545 -12.76 25.90 -13.96
CA ARG A 545 -14.08 26.39 -13.52
C ARG A 545 -15.08 25.28 -13.22
N ASP A 546 -14.92 24.12 -13.86
CA ASP A 546 -15.82 22.96 -13.73
C ASP A 546 -15.31 21.99 -12.63
N ILE A 547 -14.07 22.18 -12.16
CA ILE A 547 -13.40 21.36 -11.14
C ILE A 547 -13.51 21.99 -9.75
N LEU A 548 -13.37 23.32 -9.66
CA LEU A 548 -13.25 24.04 -8.40
C LEU A 548 -14.58 24.11 -7.65
N LYS A 549 -14.61 23.47 -6.48
CA LYS A 549 -15.72 23.47 -5.51
C LYS A 549 -15.21 23.67 -4.08
N LYS A 550 -16.11 23.89 -3.12
CA LYS A 550 -15.74 23.99 -1.69
C LYS A 550 -14.95 22.75 -1.27
N ASN A 551 -13.89 22.97 -0.48
CA ASN A 551 -12.89 22.00 -0.03
C ASN A 551 -11.98 21.39 -1.12
N THR A 552 -12.03 21.90 -2.35
CA THR A 552 -11.00 21.56 -3.34
C THR A 552 -9.65 21.98 -2.77
N SER A 553 -8.70 21.07 -2.71
CA SER A 553 -7.36 21.35 -2.20
C SER A 553 -6.45 21.68 -3.38
N ILE A 554 -5.71 22.77 -3.30
CA ILE A 554 -4.75 23.17 -4.33
C ILE A 554 -3.37 23.29 -3.69
N VAL A 555 -2.40 22.62 -4.28
CA VAL A 555 -1.01 22.71 -3.88
C VAL A 555 -0.23 23.38 -4.99
N PHE A 556 0.15 24.63 -4.77
CA PHE A 556 1.04 25.35 -5.66
C PHE A 556 2.49 25.03 -5.35
N SER A 557 3.30 24.89 -6.39
CA SER A 557 4.72 24.65 -6.24
C SER A 557 5.54 25.40 -7.29
N GLY A 558 6.75 25.82 -6.90
CA GLY A 558 7.63 26.63 -7.72
C GLY A 558 8.85 27.10 -6.95
N ASN A 559 9.73 27.82 -7.63
CA ASN A 559 10.99 28.29 -7.08
C ASN A 559 10.74 29.57 -6.25
N LEU A 560 10.28 29.41 -5.01
CA LEU A 560 10.26 30.50 -4.01
C LEU A 560 11.69 30.78 -3.52
N SER A 561 12.60 31.08 -4.44
CA SER A 561 13.92 31.63 -4.14
C SER A 561 13.90 33.10 -4.51
N SER A 562 14.30 33.93 -3.54
CA SER A 562 14.53 35.39 -3.63
C SER A 562 13.38 36.34 -3.26
N LYS A 563 12.80 36.19 -2.05
CA LYS A 563 12.42 37.41 -1.28
C LYS A 563 12.32 37.26 0.25
N TYR A 564 12.05 36.07 0.78
CA TYR A 564 11.78 35.93 2.23
C TYR A 564 13.00 35.62 3.13
N GLU A 565 14.20 35.39 2.59
CA GLU A 565 15.41 35.23 3.41
C GLU A 565 16.20 36.53 3.66
N TYR A 566 15.78 37.67 3.09
CA TYR A 566 16.46 38.96 3.34
C TYR A 566 15.82 39.82 4.46
N GLU A 567 14.69 39.41 5.06
CA GLU A 567 13.97 40.21 6.06
C GLU A 567 14.11 39.74 7.51
N LYS A 568 15.12 38.92 7.83
CA LYS A 568 15.43 38.58 9.23
C LYS A 568 16.43 39.53 9.91
N TYR A 569 16.92 40.56 9.20
CA TYR A 569 17.96 41.45 9.74
C TYR A 569 17.67 42.94 9.80
N ASN A 570 16.57 43.45 9.23
CA ASN A 570 16.24 44.87 9.39
C ASN A 570 14.78 45.05 9.81
N ASN A 571 14.61 45.52 11.05
CA ASN A 571 13.35 46.07 11.53
C ASN A 571 13.05 47.36 10.75
N GLU A 572 12.29 47.27 9.66
CA GLU A 572 11.54 48.40 9.15
C GLU A 572 10.36 47.87 8.31
N TYR A 573 9.17 47.98 8.88
CA TYR A 573 7.91 47.70 8.21
C TYR A 573 7.65 48.80 7.17
N GLU A 574 7.98 48.55 5.90
CA GLU A 574 7.31 49.25 4.79
C GLU A 574 6.60 48.27 3.86
N LYS A 575 5.28 48.33 4.01
CA LYS A 575 4.23 47.81 3.15
C LYS A 575 4.40 48.38 1.74
N TYR A 576 4.58 47.54 0.72
CA TYR A 576 4.02 47.62 -0.65
C TYR A 576 4.80 46.65 -1.56
N SER A 577 4.28 45.43 -1.74
CA SER A 577 4.44 44.72 -3.02
C SER A 577 3.04 44.35 -3.49
N ASN A 578 2.77 44.57 -4.78
CA ASN A 578 1.46 44.29 -5.35
C ASN A 578 1.16 42.79 -5.22
N GLU A 579 -0.05 42.41 -4.77
CA GLU A 579 -0.49 41.00 -4.69
C GLU A 579 -0.33 40.23 -6.01
N LYS A 580 -0.17 40.93 -7.13
CA LYS A 580 0.09 40.37 -8.46
C LYS A 580 1.45 39.67 -8.58
N ASP A 581 2.47 40.10 -7.84
CA ASP A 581 3.85 39.60 -7.98
C ASP A 581 4.10 38.30 -7.18
N LYS A 582 3.24 37.95 -6.20
CA LYS A 582 3.36 36.73 -5.37
C LYS A 582 3.09 35.44 -6.16
N TYR A 583 2.32 35.52 -7.25
CA TYR A 583 1.79 34.35 -7.95
C TYR A 583 2.51 34.03 -9.28
N ASP A 584 3.42 34.89 -9.74
CA ASP A 584 4.24 34.67 -10.95
C ASP A 584 5.45 33.74 -10.69
N GLU A 585 5.67 33.30 -9.44
CA GLU A 585 6.77 32.40 -9.02
C GLU A 585 6.37 30.91 -9.01
N TYR A 586 5.08 30.59 -9.19
CA TYR A 586 4.63 29.20 -9.25
C TYR A 586 4.92 28.60 -10.62
N GLU A 587 5.40 27.37 -10.64
CA GLU A 587 5.67 26.61 -11.88
C GLU A 587 4.47 25.74 -12.25
N TYR A 588 3.81 25.15 -11.24
CA TYR A 588 2.62 24.32 -11.41
C TYR A 588 1.74 24.30 -10.15
N ALA A 589 0.53 23.77 -10.31
CA ALA A 589 -0.37 23.46 -9.21
C ALA A 589 -1.01 22.08 -9.38
N VAL A 590 -1.16 21.36 -8.27
CA VAL A 590 -1.90 20.08 -8.22
C VAL A 590 -3.20 20.29 -7.48
N ILE A 591 -4.31 19.88 -8.11
CA ILE A 591 -5.67 20.04 -7.63
C ILE A 591 -6.21 18.69 -7.20
N PHE A 592 -6.80 18.66 -6.01
CA PHE A 592 -7.39 17.47 -5.42
C PHE A 592 -8.86 17.72 -5.10
N ASP A 593 -9.69 16.74 -5.46
CA ASP A 593 -11.08 16.72 -5.04
C ASP A 593 -11.19 16.73 -3.50
N PRO A 594 -12.29 17.28 -2.95
CA PRO A 594 -12.64 17.05 -1.55
C PRO A 594 -12.68 15.55 -1.25
N VAL A 595 -12.27 15.19 -0.04
CA VAL A 595 -12.32 13.81 0.44
C VAL A 595 -13.71 13.56 1.03
N TYR A 596 -14.48 12.69 0.39
CA TYR A 596 -15.80 12.25 0.84
C TYR A 596 -15.67 10.93 1.62
N SER A 597 -16.38 10.81 2.75
CA SER A 597 -16.56 9.53 3.42
C SER A 597 -17.40 8.56 2.60
N ASP A 598 -17.51 7.32 3.09
CA ASP A 598 -18.56 6.42 2.63
C ASP A 598 -19.93 7.08 2.91
N PRO A 599 -20.90 6.94 1.99
CA PRO A 599 -22.23 7.52 2.18
C PRO A 599 -22.99 6.83 3.31
N GLU A 600 -23.61 7.61 4.19
CA GLU A 600 -24.60 7.11 5.15
C GLU A 600 -25.99 7.57 4.74
N ARG A 601 -26.87 6.61 4.43
CA ARG A 601 -28.29 6.90 4.25
C ARG A 601 -28.95 7.06 5.61
N VAL A 602 -29.57 8.20 5.86
CA VAL A 602 -30.23 8.50 7.12
C VAL A 602 -31.58 7.80 7.17
N VAL A 603 -31.66 6.65 7.84
CA VAL A 603 -32.92 5.91 8.04
C VAL A 603 -33.74 6.50 9.18
N ASN A 604 -33.08 6.93 10.26
CA ASN A 604 -33.71 7.56 11.41
C ASN A 604 -32.87 8.79 11.82
N PRO A 605 -33.37 10.01 11.60
CA PRO A 605 -32.64 11.25 11.89
C PRO A 605 -32.23 11.38 13.36
N ASP A 606 -33.11 11.02 14.30
CA ASP A 606 -32.83 11.14 15.73
C ASP A 606 -31.69 10.23 16.15
N LEU A 607 -31.69 8.98 15.68
CA LEU A 607 -30.61 8.04 15.93
C LEU A 607 -29.31 8.47 15.24
N PHE A 608 -29.40 8.99 14.02
CA PHE A 608 -28.24 9.53 13.30
C PHE A 608 -27.59 10.66 14.11
N VAL A 609 -28.38 11.63 14.58
CA VAL A 609 -27.91 12.74 15.42
C VAL A 609 -27.36 12.24 16.75
N GLN A 610 -28.02 11.28 17.41
CA GLN A 610 -27.55 10.71 18.68
C GLN A 610 -26.20 10.00 18.54
N ARG A 611 -25.98 9.25 17.47
CA ARG A 611 -24.69 8.59 17.20
C ARG A 611 -23.59 9.57 16.84
N ASN A 612 -23.96 10.68 16.20
CA ASN A 612 -23.03 11.69 15.68
C ASN A 612 -22.97 12.97 16.53
N GLN A 613 -23.29 12.89 17.83
CA GLN A 613 -23.27 14.06 18.73
C GLN A 613 -21.91 14.77 18.78
N SER A 614 -20.81 14.06 18.57
CA SER A 614 -19.46 14.62 18.52
C SER A 614 -19.22 15.56 17.33
N LEU A 615 -20.16 15.61 16.37
CA LEU A 615 -20.10 16.46 15.17
C LEU A 615 -21.03 17.68 15.27
N ALA A 616 -21.57 17.99 16.45
CA ALA A 616 -22.53 19.08 16.62
C ALA A 616 -22.02 20.45 16.14
N ASP A 617 -20.70 20.68 16.23
CA ASP A 617 -20.03 21.92 15.81
C ASP A 617 -19.51 21.87 14.36
N VAL A 618 -19.70 20.75 13.65
CA VAL A 618 -19.30 20.62 12.24
C VAL A 618 -20.40 21.23 11.36
N PRO A 619 -20.09 22.18 10.46
CA PRO A 619 -21.09 22.77 9.57
C PRO A 619 -21.77 21.72 8.71
N VAL A 620 -23.08 21.82 8.53
CA VAL A 620 -23.84 20.96 7.60
C VAL A 620 -24.19 21.78 6.36
N ILE A 621 -23.98 21.22 5.18
CA ILE A 621 -24.45 21.78 3.92
C ILE A 621 -25.57 20.88 3.42
N ARG A 622 -26.79 21.41 3.42
CA ARG A 622 -27.99 20.74 2.92
C ARG A 622 -28.65 21.64 1.88
N GLU A 623 -28.93 21.12 0.69
CA GLU A 623 -29.52 21.90 -0.42
C GLU A 623 -28.73 23.19 -0.75
N GLY A 624 -27.39 23.12 -0.64
CA GLY A 624 -26.50 24.25 -0.91
C GLY A 624 -26.47 25.35 0.17
N LYS A 625 -27.14 25.16 1.32
CA LYS A 625 -27.17 26.12 2.42
C LYS A 625 -26.51 25.55 3.67
N VAL A 626 -25.88 26.43 4.46
CA VAL A 626 -25.32 26.09 5.77
C VAL A 626 -26.45 25.87 6.77
N SER A 627 -26.41 24.74 7.47
CA SER A 627 -27.40 24.23 8.42
C SER A 627 -26.69 23.55 9.60
N SER A 628 -27.45 22.90 10.47
CA SER A 628 -26.97 22.10 11.59
C SER A 628 -27.27 20.61 11.40
N ILE A 629 -26.60 19.75 12.18
CA ILE A 629 -26.84 18.30 12.16
C ILE A 629 -28.29 17.92 12.51
N LYS A 630 -29.01 18.81 13.22
CA LYS A 630 -30.41 18.61 13.56
C LYS A 630 -31.36 18.81 12.37
N ASP A 631 -30.88 19.43 11.30
CA ASP A 631 -31.67 19.69 10.09
C ASP A 631 -31.55 18.56 9.06
N ILE A 632 -30.74 17.54 9.35
CA ILE A 632 -30.64 16.31 8.56
C ILE A 632 -31.96 15.55 8.66
N LYS A 633 -32.49 15.14 7.52
CA LYS A 633 -33.79 14.47 7.40
C LYS A 633 -33.62 13.01 7.03
N GLN A 634 -34.72 12.26 7.16
CA GLN A 634 -34.77 10.88 6.71
C GLN A 634 -34.56 10.84 5.19
N ASN A 635 -33.88 9.80 4.73
CA ASN A 635 -33.43 9.58 3.36
C ASN A 635 -32.37 10.53 2.83
N ASP A 636 -31.92 11.53 3.62
CA ASP A 636 -30.71 12.27 3.26
C ASP A 636 -29.52 11.29 3.16
N ILE A 637 -28.72 11.42 2.10
CA ILE A 637 -27.42 10.79 1.95
C ILE A 637 -26.37 11.74 2.52
N VAL A 638 -25.76 11.34 3.62
CA VAL A 638 -24.81 12.18 4.35
C VAL A 638 -23.38 11.72 4.09
N TYR A 639 -22.53 12.67 3.74
CA TYR A 639 -21.09 12.51 3.61
C TYR A 639 -20.36 13.39 4.62
N HIS A 640 -19.33 12.86 5.25
CA HIS A 640 -18.32 13.69 5.90
C HIS A 640 -17.34 14.14 4.82
N VAL A 641 -17.27 15.44 4.59
CA VAL A 641 -16.42 16.02 3.55
C VAL A 641 -15.31 16.82 4.19
N THR A 642 -14.09 16.63 3.70
CA THR A 642 -12.90 17.31 4.20
C THR A 642 -11.94 17.66 3.07
N ASP A 643 -10.96 18.51 3.33
CA ASP A 643 -9.81 18.68 2.44
C ASP A 643 -8.79 17.54 2.63
N ILE A 644 -7.80 17.43 1.75
CA ILE A 644 -6.83 16.32 1.81
C ILE A 644 -5.98 16.30 3.11
N TRP A 645 -5.99 17.40 3.88
CA TRP A 645 -5.28 17.53 5.15
C TRP A 645 -6.15 17.27 6.38
N ASN A 646 -7.44 16.99 6.18
CA ASN A 646 -8.42 16.74 7.23
C ASN A 646 -8.68 17.93 8.19
N ASN A 647 -8.42 19.16 7.73
CA ASN A 647 -8.50 20.38 8.54
C ASN A 647 -9.83 21.13 8.36
N ASN A 648 -10.39 21.12 7.16
CA ASN A 648 -11.63 21.86 6.85
C ASN A 648 -12.80 20.88 6.68
N LYS A 649 -13.54 20.59 7.76
CA LYS A 649 -14.60 19.56 7.76
C LYS A 649 -16.00 20.16 7.63
N TYR A 650 -16.87 19.51 6.87
CA TYR A 650 -18.32 19.75 6.89
C TYR A 650 -19.09 18.45 6.62
N LEU A 651 -20.38 18.41 6.94
CA LEU A 651 -21.28 17.34 6.52
C LEU A 651 -22.04 17.78 5.27
N LEU A 652 -22.01 17.00 4.21
CA LEU A 652 -22.85 17.22 3.03
C LEU A 652 -24.06 16.31 3.13
N ALA A 653 -25.26 16.87 3.21
CA ALA A 653 -26.53 16.14 3.21
C ALA A 653 -27.25 16.37 1.87
N LEU A 654 -27.44 15.29 1.11
CA LEU A 654 -28.10 15.28 -0.20
C LEU A 654 -29.44 14.57 -0.10
N ASN A 655 -30.46 15.09 -0.77
CA ASN A 655 -31.78 14.45 -0.87
C ASN A 655 -32.14 14.09 -2.32
N ASP A 656 -31.13 13.96 -3.18
CA ASP A 656 -31.35 13.62 -4.59
C ASP A 656 -31.69 12.14 -4.72
N HIS A 657 -32.85 11.88 -5.30
CA HIS A 657 -33.34 10.53 -5.56
C HIS A 657 -34.19 10.54 -6.83
N ILE A 658 -34.31 9.36 -7.43
CA ILE A 658 -35.19 9.11 -8.57
C ILE A 658 -36.09 7.93 -8.22
N SER A 659 -37.33 7.98 -8.68
CA SER A 659 -38.29 6.88 -8.53
C SER A 659 -38.69 6.39 -9.91
N GLY A 660 -38.79 5.09 -10.09
CA GLY A 660 -39.15 4.49 -11.38
C GLY A 660 -39.00 2.97 -11.39
N GLU A 661 -39.29 2.36 -12.53
CA GLU A 661 -39.14 0.93 -12.76
C GLU A 661 -37.69 0.62 -13.19
N ILE A 662 -37.11 -0.44 -12.62
CA ILE A 662 -35.84 -0.96 -13.13
C ILE A 662 -36.07 -1.54 -14.53
N THR A 663 -35.44 -0.94 -15.53
CA THR A 663 -35.53 -1.34 -16.94
C THR A 663 -34.35 -2.21 -17.36
N ASP A 664 -33.16 -1.96 -16.80
CA ASP A 664 -31.94 -2.67 -17.15
C ASP A 664 -31.00 -2.84 -15.95
N ILE A 665 -30.21 -3.92 -15.93
CA ILE A 665 -29.09 -4.10 -15.00
C ILE A 665 -27.90 -4.58 -15.83
N LEU A 666 -26.89 -3.71 -16.01
CA LEU A 666 -25.80 -3.93 -16.96
C LEU A 666 -24.42 -4.00 -16.26
N PRO A 667 -23.43 -4.69 -16.86
CA PRO A 667 -23.56 -5.53 -18.06
C PRO A 667 -24.38 -6.81 -17.80
N ASP A 668 -24.40 -7.28 -16.56
CA ASP A 668 -25.17 -8.45 -16.12
C ASP A 668 -25.45 -8.38 -14.61
N LYS A 669 -26.31 -9.28 -14.12
CA LYS A 669 -26.62 -9.40 -12.69
C LYS A 669 -25.52 -10.12 -11.87
N ILE A 670 -24.43 -10.59 -12.47
CA ILE A 670 -23.30 -11.17 -11.72
C ILE A 670 -22.39 -10.04 -11.22
N THR A 671 -22.10 -9.09 -12.09
CA THR A 671 -21.22 -7.94 -11.82
C THR A 671 -21.86 -6.62 -12.24
N PRO A 672 -23.02 -6.24 -11.66
CA PRO A 672 -23.74 -5.06 -12.07
C PRO A 672 -22.90 -3.80 -11.83
N LYS A 673 -22.86 -2.92 -12.83
CA LYS A 673 -22.19 -1.62 -12.81
C LYS A 673 -23.15 -0.46 -13.02
N THR A 674 -24.26 -0.69 -13.72
CA THR A 674 -25.28 0.32 -13.96
C THR A 674 -26.67 -0.27 -13.81
N VAL A 675 -27.65 0.57 -13.49
CA VAL A 675 -29.07 0.24 -13.43
C VAL A 675 -29.83 1.25 -14.29
N GLY A 676 -30.67 0.76 -15.20
CA GLY A 676 -31.62 1.55 -15.96
C GLY A 676 -32.87 1.78 -15.12
N ILE A 677 -33.28 3.03 -14.91
CA ILE A 677 -34.53 3.40 -14.23
C ILE A 677 -35.35 4.23 -15.23
N ASP A 678 -36.54 3.74 -15.56
CA ASP A 678 -37.42 4.30 -16.60
C ASP A 678 -36.69 4.57 -17.95
N GLY A 679 -35.76 3.69 -18.32
CA GLY A 679 -34.96 3.79 -19.55
C GLY A 679 -33.76 4.73 -19.49
N VAL A 680 -33.51 5.39 -18.35
CA VAL A 680 -32.30 6.21 -18.14
C VAL A 680 -31.26 5.39 -17.36
N ILE A 681 -30.04 5.29 -17.89
CA ILE A 681 -28.97 4.49 -17.30
C ILE A 681 -28.19 5.29 -16.26
N PHE A 682 -28.11 4.77 -15.04
CA PHE A 682 -27.33 5.34 -13.95
C PHE A 682 -26.21 4.38 -13.54
N GLU A 683 -25.02 4.93 -13.27
CA GLU A 683 -23.92 4.16 -12.69
C GLU A 683 -24.17 3.86 -11.22
N LEU A 684 -23.77 2.66 -10.77
CA LEU A 684 -23.73 2.31 -9.36
C LEU A 684 -22.49 2.96 -8.71
N GLY A 685 -22.69 3.58 -7.55
CA GLY A 685 -21.61 4.17 -6.76
C GLY A 685 -20.66 3.11 -6.21
N GLU A 686 -19.42 3.49 -5.90
CA GLU A 686 -18.38 2.58 -5.40
C GLU A 686 -18.80 1.82 -4.13
N HIS A 687 -19.62 2.47 -3.30
CA HIS A 687 -20.12 1.94 -2.03
C HIS A 687 -21.54 1.32 -2.12
N PHE A 688 -22.11 1.26 -3.32
CA PHE A 688 -23.39 0.60 -3.53
C PHE A 688 -23.28 -0.88 -3.17
N ASN A 689 -24.25 -1.42 -2.43
CA ASN A 689 -24.27 -2.85 -2.12
C ASN A 689 -24.74 -3.66 -3.35
N PRO A 690 -23.84 -4.36 -4.08
CA PRO A 690 -24.24 -5.07 -5.30
C PRO A 690 -25.24 -6.19 -5.01
N ALA A 691 -25.31 -6.70 -3.77
CA ALA A 691 -26.30 -7.69 -3.34
C ALA A 691 -27.76 -7.20 -3.52
N LYS A 692 -27.96 -5.88 -3.66
CA LYS A 692 -29.28 -5.31 -3.91
C LYS A 692 -29.76 -5.48 -5.35
N VAL A 693 -28.90 -5.72 -6.35
CA VAL A 693 -29.32 -5.83 -7.76
C VAL A 693 -28.66 -7.00 -8.52
N ASN A 694 -27.81 -7.78 -7.86
CA ASN A 694 -27.16 -8.95 -8.44
C ASN A 694 -28.04 -10.23 -8.28
N HIS A 695 -27.43 -11.42 -8.37
CA HIS A 695 -28.12 -12.71 -8.11
C HIS A 695 -28.34 -13.04 -6.62
N SER A 696 -27.98 -12.14 -5.71
CA SER A 696 -28.24 -12.34 -4.28
C SER A 696 -29.74 -12.42 -4.03
N ILE A 697 -30.06 -13.28 -3.08
CA ILE A 697 -31.44 -13.52 -2.70
C ILE A 697 -32.01 -12.24 -2.07
N GLY A 698 -33.14 -11.75 -2.61
CA GLY A 698 -33.75 -10.48 -2.20
C GLY A 698 -33.32 -9.25 -3.02
N ALA A 699 -32.46 -9.43 -4.03
CA ALA A 699 -32.10 -8.37 -4.97
C ALA A 699 -33.28 -7.92 -5.84
N PHE A 700 -33.31 -6.62 -6.15
CA PHE A 700 -34.16 -6.01 -7.16
C PHE A 700 -33.87 -6.58 -8.56
N ASN A 701 -34.91 -6.62 -9.38
CA ASN A 701 -34.93 -7.19 -10.71
C ASN A 701 -35.48 -6.18 -11.70
N VAL A 702 -35.19 -6.40 -12.98
CA VAL A 702 -35.89 -5.69 -14.05
C VAL A 702 -37.40 -5.91 -13.87
N GLY A 703 -38.17 -4.82 -13.90
CA GLY A 703 -39.60 -4.77 -13.59
C GLY A 703 -39.96 -4.30 -12.18
N ASP A 704 -39.01 -4.24 -11.24
CA ASP A 704 -39.30 -3.78 -9.88
C ASP A 704 -39.37 -2.22 -9.83
N GLU A 705 -40.43 -1.66 -9.25
CA GLU A 705 -40.47 -0.23 -8.89
C GLU A 705 -39.53 0.04 -7.71
N VAL A 706 -38.74 1.10 -7.81
CA VAL A 706 -37.72 1.46 -6.83
C VAL A 706 -37.61 2.97 -6.63
N ILE A 707 -37.05 3.35 -5.48
CA ILE A 707 -36.43 4.66 -5.25
C ILE A 707 -34.92 4.43 -5.23
N ALA A 708 -34.19 5.10 -6.12
CA ALA A 708 -32.73 5.10 -6.17
C ALA A 708 -32.19 6.44 -5.66
N PHE A 709 -31.39 6.38 -4.60
CA PHE A 709 -30.75 7.54 -3.98
C PHE A 709 -29.43 7.84 -4.67
N LEU A 710 -29.23 9.11 -5.02
CA LEU A 710 -28.06 9.56 -5.74
C LEU A 710 -27.03 10.19 -4.79
N GLY A 711 -25.75 9.91 -5.07
CA GLY A 711 -24.62 10.52 -4.39
C GLY A 711 -24.26 11.90 -4.96
N TYR A 712 -23.21 12.51 -4.40
CA TYR A 712 -22.72 13.82 -4.84
C TYR A 712 -22.22 13.82 -6.30
N ASP A 713 -21.91 12.64 -6.83
CA ASP A 713 -21.42 12.38 -8.19
C ASP A 713 -22.54 11.93 -9.15
N GLY A 714 -23.80 11.93 -8.70
CA GLY A 714 -24.96 11.50 -9.47
C GLY A 714 -25.09 9.99 -9.65
N LYS A 715 -24.25 9.19 -8.99
CA LYS A 715 -24.33 7.71 -9.03
C LYS A 715 -25.29 7.18 -7.98
N ILE A 716 -25.85 6.01 -8.23
CA ILE A 716 -26.75 5.35 -7.29
C ILE A 716 -25.95 4.85 -6.10
N VAL A 717 -26.24 5.41 -4.93
CA VAL A 717 -25.65 5.03 -3.64
C VAL A 717 -26.45 3.94 -2.97
N ASP A 718 -27.78 4.01 -3.09
CA ASP A 718 -28.66 3.01 -2.52
C ASP A 718 -29.96 2.87 -3.32
N ILE A 719 -30.59 1.69 -3.25
CA ILE A 719 -31.90 1.41 -3.85
C ILE A 719 -32.80 0.81 -2.79
N GLU A 720 -34.05 1.24 -2.76
CA GLU A 720 -35.11 0.62 -1.98
C GLU A 720 -36.43 0.50 -2.75
N PHE A 721 -37.33 -0.36 -2.26
CA PHE A 721 -38.70 -0.34 -2.74
C PHE A 721 -39.34 0.99 -2.35
N PRO A 722 -40.17 1.61 -3.21
CA PRO A 722 -41.02 2.70 -2.77
C PRO A 722 -41.83 2.18 -1.59
N GLY A 723 -41.71 2.84 -0.44
CA GLY A 723 -42.52 2.53 0.73
C GLY A 723 -43.96 2.87 0.40
N SER A 724 -44.71 1.94 -0.21
CA SER A 724 -46.13 2.14 -0.42
C SER A 724 -46.87 2.01 0.91
N GLU A 725 -47.87 2.86 1.10
CA GLU A 725 -48.71 2.88 2.29
C GLU A 725 -49.49 1.57 2.50
N ASP A 726 -49.54 0.68 1.51
CA ASP A 726 -50.49 -0.43 1.47
C ASP A 726 -50.14 -1.63 2.38
N ASN A 727 -48.88 -1.80 2.83
CA ASN A 727 -48.41 -2.83 3.78
C ASN A 727 -48.94 -4.28 3.58
N ILE A 728 -49.47 -4.61 2.40
CA ILE A 728 -50.24 -5.84 2.17
C ILE A 728 -49.38 -7.10 2.09
N ASN A 729 -48.08 -6.92 1.82
CA ASN A 729 -47.11 -8.00 1.62
C ASN A 729 -46.42 -8.45 2.93
N PHE A 730 -46.96 -8.07 4.09
CA PHE A 730 -46.52 -8.57 5.39
C PHE A 730 -47.43 -9.69 5.90
N ALA A 731 -46.85 -10.64 6.62
CA ALA A 731 -47.56 -11.74 7.26
C ALA A 731 -46.82 -12.24 8.51
N ILE A 732 -47.51 -12.96 9.40
CA ILE A 732 -46.88 -13.82 10.41
C ILE A 732 -46.90 -15.26 9.92
N VAL A 733 -45.78 -15.97 10.04
CA VAL A 733 -45.74 -17.41 9.77
C VAL A 733 -46.33 -18.15 10.97
N LEU A 734 -47.50 -18.76 10.79
CA LEU A 734 -48.18 -19.52 11.84
C LEU A 734 -47.59 -20.92 12.02
N ASP A 735 -47.22 -21.56 10.90
CA ASP A 735 -46.58 -22.88 10.89
C ASP A 735 -45.84 -23.10 9.56
N ALA A 736 -44.96 -24.08 9.49
CA ALA A 736 -44.25 -24.44 8.27
C ALA A 736 -44.00 -25.95 8.19
N TYR A 737 -44.17 -26.50 6.99
CA TYR A 737 -44.09 -27.94 6.75
C TYR A 737 -43.08 -28.26 5.64
N LYS A 738 -42.38 -29.38 5.82
CA LYS A 738 -41.47 -29.95 4.84
C LYS A 738 -41.89 -31.37 4.52
N GLN A 739 -42.22 -31.62 3.26
CA GLN A 739 -42.64 -32.93 2.78
C GLN A 739 -41.67 -33.45 1.73
N ARG A 740 -41.33 -34.74 1.79
CA ARG A 740 -40.55 -35.39 0.74
C ARG A 740 -41.48 -35.78 -0.41
N VAL A 741 -41.19 -35.30 -1.62
CA VAL A 741 -41.96 -35.53 -2.84
C VAL A 741 -41.09 -36.26 -3.84
N SER A 742 -41.61 -37.33 -4.43
CA SER A 742 -40.90 -38.07 -5.48
C SER A 742 -41.42 -37.67 -6.85
N ASP A 743 -40.52 -37.44 -7.81
CA ASP A 743 -40.89 -37.29 -9.20
C ASP A 743 -41.29 -38.64 -9.83
N SER A 744 -41.82 -38.60 -11.05
CA SER A 744 -42.23 -39.78 -11.83
C SER A 744 -41.09 -40.73 -12.19
N LYS A 745 -39.84 -40.35 -11.91
CA LYS A 745 -38.61 -41.13 -12.13
C LYS A 745 -38.01 -41.67 -10.83
N GLY A 746 -38.64 -41.41 -9.67
CA GLY A 746 -38.21 -41.88 -8.35
C GLY A 746 -37.18 -40.99 -7.65
N ASN A 747 -36.85 -39.81 -8.19
CA ASN A 747 -36.00 -38.84 -7.51
C ASN A 747 -36.80 -38.16 -6.39
N THR A 748 -36.21 -38.04 -5.20
CA THR A 748 -36.86 -37.41 -4.05
C THR A 748 -36.35 -35.99 -3.82
N GLU A 749 -37.24 -35.01 -3.86
CA GLU A 749 -37.00 -33.62 -3.48
C GLU A 749 -37.87 -33.24 -2.28
N PHE A 750 -37.58 -32.10 -1.64
CA PHE A 750 -38.42 -31.56 -0.58
C PHE A 750 -39.34 -30.47 -1.15
N ALA A 751 -40.63 -30.59 -0.90
CA ALA A 751 -41.58 -29.50 -1.03
C ALA A 751 -41.70 -28.78 0.32
N TYR A 752 -41.70 -27.46 0.26
CA TYR A 752 -41.81 -26.57 1.42
C TYR A 752 -43.13 -25.82 1.34
N THR A 753 -43.83 -25.73 2.47
CA THR A 753 -45.05 -24.93 2.60
C THR A 753 -45.03 -24.14 3.90
N ALA A 754 -45.69 -22.99 3.93
CA ALA A 754 -45.86 -22.18 5.13
C ALA A 754 -47.32 -21.73 5.26
N LYS A 755 -47.87 -21.83 6.47
CA LYS A 755 -49.17 -21.27 6.83
C LYS A 755 -48.96 -19.85 7.34
N LEU A 756 -49.60 -18.88 6.71
CA LEU A 756 -49.41 -17.46 6.98
C LEU A 756 -50.70 -16.82 7.50
N LEU A 757 -50.58 -15.86 8.42
CA LEU A 757 -51.58 -14.83 8.71
C LEU A 757 -51.21 -13.56 7.95
N THR A 758 -51.98 -13.19 6.93
CA THR A 758 -51.73 -12.02 6.09
C THR A 758 -52.29 -10.74 6.71
N ALA A 759 -51.82 -9.58 6.24
CA ALA A 759 -52.21 -8.26 6.74
C ALA A 759 -53.71 -7.91 6.59
N ASP A 760 -54.45 -8.64 5.77
CA ASP A 760 -55.91 -8.57 5.64
C ASP A 760 -56.65 -9.51 6.61
N GLY A 761 -55.94 -10.16 7.53
CA GLY A 761 -56.49 -11.05 8.56
C GLY A 761 -56.80 -12.46 8.06
N LYS A 762 -56.47 -12.80 6.81
CA LYS A 762 -56.70 -14.16 6.28
C LYS A 762 -55.60 -15.12 6.70
N THR A 763 -55.96 -16.39 6.86
CA THR A 763 -55.01 -17.47 7.10
C THR A 763 -55.07 -18.49 5.96
N ALA A 764 -53.91 -18.83 5.39
CA ALA A 764 -53.80 -19.80 4.31
C ALA A 764 -52.41 -20.44 4.26
N THR A 765 -52.34 -21.64 3.70
CA THR A 765 -51.09 -22.37 3.48
C THR A 765 -50.64 -22.19 2.04
N TYR A 766 -49.37 -21.84 1.85
CA TYR A 766 -48.77 -21.53 0.56
C TYR A 766 -47.53 -22.39 0.34
N ASP A 767 -47.27 -22.76 -0.92
CA ASP A 767 -45.98 -23.31 -1.32
C ASP A 767 -44.90 -22.25 -1.15
N THR A 768 -43.74 -22.63 -0.61
CA THR A 768 -42.59 -21.73 -0.43
C THR A 768 -41.40 -22.17 -1.25
N LEU A 769 -40.56 -21.20 -1.64
CA LEU A 769 -39.34 -21.46 -2.40
C LEU A 769 -38.28 -22.19 -1.55
N HIS A 770 -38.28 -21.94 -0.24
CA HIS A 770 -37.33 -22.50 0.71
C HIS A 770 -38.01 -22.96 2.00
N ASP A 771 -37.25 -23.69 2.82
CA ASP A 771 -37.65 -24.17 4.14
C ASP A 771 -37.89 -22.99 5.09
N ALA A 772 -39.14 -22.78 5.49
CA ALA A 772 -39.55 -21.69 6.39
C ALA A 772 -39.72 -22.16 7.85
N SER A 773 -39.26 -23.37 8.20
CA SER A 773 -39.46 -23.95 9.54
C SER A 773 -38.92 -23.07 10.67
N SER A 774 -37.82 -22.34 10.43
CA SER A 774 -37.24 -21.42 11.40
C SER A 774 -37.98 -20.09 11.53
N TYR A 775 -38.97 -19.81 10.67
CA TYR A 775 -39.69 -18.53 10.66
C TYR A 775 -41.00 -18.60 11.46
N LYS A 776 -41.33 -19.73 12.08
CA LYS A 776 -42.57 -19.87 12.86
C LYS A 776 -42.66 -18.83 13.98
N GLY A 777 -43.71 -18.02 13.95
CA GLY A 777 -43.96 -16.89 14.86
C GLY A 777 -43.27 -15.59 14.47
N GLU A 778 -42.46 -15.58 13.42
CA GLU A 778 -41.78 -14.38 12.92
C GLU A 778 -42.70 -13.56 12.01
N LEU A 779 -42.51 -12.25 12.06
CA LEU A 779 -43.04 -11.32 11.07
C LEU A 779 -42.19 -11.45 9.80
N VAL A 780 -42.84 -11.68 8.66
CA VAL A 780 -42.19 -11.82 7.36
C VAL A 780 -42.78 -10.85 6.34
N ARG A 781 -41.96 -10.47 5.36
CA ARG A 781 -42.40 -9.91 4.08
C ARG A 781 -42.38 -11.03 3.03
N TYR A 782 -43.42 -11.13 2.22
CA TYR A 782 -43.54 -12.18 1.20
C TYR A 782 -43.71 -11.60 -0.21
N ARG A 783 -43.30 -12.38 -1.21
CA ARG A 783 -43.62 -12.16 -2.63
C ARG A 783 -43.72 -13.49 -3.37
N TYR A 784 -44.44 -13.50 -4.50
CA TYR A 784 -44.51 -14.68 -5.37
C TYR A 784 -43.33 -14.73 -6.34
N ILE A 785 -42.72 -15.90 -6.48
CA ILE A 785 -41.70 -16.24 -7.47
C ILE A 785 -42.10 -17.60 -8.05
N ASP A 786 -42.38 -17.67 -9.35
CA ASP A 786 -42.81 -18.88 -10.06
C ASP A 786 -43.95 -19.64 -9.36
N GLY A 787 -44.94 -18.90 -8.84
CA GLY A 787 -46.10 -19.45 -8.14
C GLY A 787 -45.85 -19.90 -6.70
N LYS A 788 -44.62 -19.78 -6.18
CA LYS A 788 -44.27 -20.06 -4.78
C LYS A 788 -43.94 -18.78 -4.02
N LEU A 789 -44.15 -18.78 -2.71
CA LEU A 789 -43.78 -17.67 -1.85
C LEU A 789 -42.30 -17.71 -1.50
N TYR A 790 -41.65 -16.56 -1.67
CA TYR A 790 -40.38 -16.27 -1.05
C TYR A 790 -40.62 -15.42 0.19
N LEU A 791 -40.10 -15.85 1.34
CA LEU A 791 -40.33 -15.24 2.65
C LEU A 791 -39.03 -14.64 3.19
N ASN A 792 -39.10 -13.39 3.66
CA ASN A 792 -38.01 -12.69 4.35
C ASN A 792 -38.44 -12.31 5.75
N THR A 793 -37.67 -12.67 6.77
CA THR A 793 -37.94 -12.23 8.14
C THR A 793 -37.68 -10.74 8.30
N VAL A 794 -38.52 -10.10 9.11
CA VAL A 794 -38.39 -8.70 9.50
C VAL A 794 -37.64 -8.67 10.84
N PRO A 795 -36.45 -8.06 10.92
CA PRO A 795 -35.74 -7.97 12.19
C PRO A 795 -36.53 -7.12 13.19
N LEU A 796 -36.84 -7.72 14.34
CA LEU A 796 -37.61 -7.06 15.39
C LEU A 796 -36.75 -6.03 16.13
N VAL A 797 -37.25 -4.80 16.23
CA VAL A 797 -36.64 -3.72 17.01
C VAL A 797 -37.64 -3.36 18.11
N ILE A 798 -37.36 -3.85 19.31
CA ILE A 798 -38.28 -3.74 20.45
C ILE A 798 -38.17 -2.33 21.06
N PRO A 799 -39.20 -1.48 20.94
CA PRO A 799 -39.20 -0.16 21.57
C PRO A 799 -39.38 -0.27 23.09
N SER A 800 -38.78 0.65 23.84
CA SER A 800 -38.97 0.79 25.29
C SER A 800 -39.90 1.95 25.63
N ASN A 801 -40.55 1.90 26.80
CA ASN A 801 -41.39 2.99 27.30
C ASN A 801 -42.53 3.44 26.37
N VAL A 802 -43.17 2.51 25.66
CA VAL A 802 -44.24 2.84 24.71
C VAL A 802 -45.48 3.36 25.43
N LYS A 803 -46.03 4.48 24.95
CA LYS A 803 -47.30 5.05 25.38
C LYS A 803 -48.23 5.22 24.18
N ILE A 804 -49.42 4.65 24.25
CA ILE A 804 -50.45 4.86 23.23
C ILE A 804 -51.33 6.02 23.66
N ASN A 805 -51.65 6.92 22.73
CA ASN A 805 -52.65 7.97 22.88
C ASN A 805 -53.72 7.78 21.81
N LYS A 806 -54.82 7.13 22.18
CA LYS A 806 -55.91 6.86 21.23
C LYS A 806 -56.65 8.11 20.80
N GLY A 807 -56.71 9.15 21.64
CA GLY A 807 -57.42 10.38 21.33
C GLY A 807 -56.76 11.20 20.22
N GLU A 808 -55.43 11.21 20.19
CA GLU A 808 -54.64 11.89 19.14
C GLU A 808 -54.17 10.94 18.03
N ARG A 809 -54.56 9.66 18.09
CA ARG A 809 -54.09 8.58 17.21
C ARG A 809 -52.55 8.53 17.12
N LYS A 810 -51.90 8.49 18.28
CA LYS A 810 -50.43 8.48 18.41
C LYS A 810 -49.90 7.31 19.21
N ILE A 811 -48.67 6.93 18.91
CA ILE A 811 -47.81 6.14 19.79
C ILE A 811 -46.59 6.99 20.12
N ASN A 812 -46.37 7.26 21.41
CA ASN A 812 -45.45 8.26 21.92
C ASN A 812 -45.77 9.64 21.31
N SER A 813 -44.86 10.17 20.48
CA SER A 813 -45.02 11.41 19.74
C SER A 813 -45.57 11.23 18.32
N ASP A 814 -45.59 9.99 17.83
CA ASP A 814 -45.70 9.71 16.40
C ASP A 814 -47.15 9.41 16.02
N TYR A 815 -47.63 10.01 14.93
CA TYR A 815 -48.95 9.73 14.38
C TYR A 815 -49.01 8.32 13.81
N VAL A 816 -50.19 7.72 13.85
CA VAL A 816 -50.44 6.39 13.30
C VAL A 816 -51.34 6.52 12.08
N ALA A 817 -50.90 5.99 10.95
CA ALA A 817 -51.61 6.05 9.70
C ALA A 817 -53.01 5.42 9.83
N ASP A 818 -53.97 5.91 9.05
CA ASP A 818 -55.35 5.39 9.10
C ASP A 818 -55.42 3.92 8.71
N ASN A 819 -54.59 3.50 7.75
CA ASN A 819 -54.50 2.14 7.21
C ASN A 819 -53.46 1.25 7.91
N VAL A 820 -53.01 1.61 9.11
CA VAL A 820 -52.01 0.85 9.87
C VAL A 820 -52.36 -0.63 9.96
N LYS A 821 -51.36 -1.50 9.77
CA LYS A 821 -51.48 -2.95 9.98
C LYS A 821 -50.89 -3.33 11.33
N ILE A 822 -51.65 -4.03 12.16
CA ILE A 822 -51.21 -4.39 13.52
C ILE A 822 -51.33 -5.89 13.67
N PHE A 823 -50.20 -6.58 13.76
CA PHE A 823 -50.18 -8.01 14.05
C PHE A 823 -49.96 -8.23 15.55
N ASN A 824 -50.82 -9.01 16.19
CA ASN A 824 -50.68 -9.40 17.58
C ASN A 824 -50.33 -10.89 17.67
N LEU A 825 -49.07 -11.19 18.01
CA LEU A 825 -48.63 -12.56 18.27
C LEU A 825 -49.07 -12.97 19.67
N ILE A 826 -50.05 -13.87 19.77
CA ILE A 826 -50.62 -14.34 21.04
C ILE A 826 -49.74 -15.44 21.64
N SER A 827 -49.34 -16.45 20.86
CA SER A 827 -48.52 -17.56 21.35
C SER A 827 -47.69 -18.21 20.25
N ASN A 828 -46.49 -18.69 20.59
CA ASN A 828 -45.60 -19.45 19.70
C ASN A 828 -44.95 -20.61 20.48
N GLU A 829 -45.72 -21.67 20.75
CA GLU A 829 -45.24 -22.82 21.53
C GLU A 829 -44.54 -23.85 20.63
N GLU A 830 -43.54 -24.55 21.17
CA GLU A 830 -42.85 -25.61 20.45
C GLU A 830 -43.81 -26.77 20.16
N GLY A 831 -43.80 -27.28 18.92
CA GLY A 831 -44.70 -28.36 18.49
C GLY A 831 -46.16 -27.96 18.20
N GLU A 832 -46.53 -26.70 18.35
CA GLU A 832 -47.88 -26.17 18.06
C GLU A 832 -47.85 -25.07 16.98
N GLU A 833 -48.96 -24.90 16.27
CA GLU A 833 -49.18 -23.75 15.38
C GLU A 833 -49.20 -22.46 16.22
N ALA A 834 -48.48 -21.43 15.76
CA ALA A 834 -48.48 -20.13 16.40
C ALA A 834 -49.87 -19.48 16.28
N ARG A 835 -50.30 -18.78 17.34
CA ARG A 835 -51.57 -18.05 17.36
C ARG A 835 -51.27 -16.58 17.23
N ALA A 836 -51.87 -15.94 16.23
CA ALA A 836 -51.79 -14.51 16.03
C ALA A 836 -53.12 -13.96 15.48
N GLU A 837 -53.32 -12.66 15.60
CA GLU A 837 -54.47 -11.95 15.04
C GLU A 837 -54.04 -10.60 14.45
N VAL A 838 -54.86 -10.04 13.55
CA VAL A 838 -54.71 -8.66 13.08
C VAL A 838 -55.66 -7.78 13.88
N LEU A 839 -55.15 -6.65 14.39
CA LEU A 839 -55.89 -5.67 15.19
C LEU A 839 -56.09 -4.37 14.42
N GLU A 840 -57.10 -3.61 14.83
CA GLU A 840 -57.22 -2.20 14.49
C GLU A 840 -56.56 -1.33 15.57
N PHE A 841 -56.17 -0.10 15.22
CA PHE A 841 -55.54 0.81 16.19
C PHE A 841 -56.42 1.08 17.41
N ASN A 842 -57.75 1.12 17.22
CA ASN A 842 -58.70 1.35 18.30
C ASN A 842 -58.74 0.21 19.32
N ASP A 843 -58.35 -1.00 18.90
CA ASP A 843 -58.31 -2.16 19.78
C ASP A 843 -57.19 -1.98 20.83
N LEU A 844 -56.08 -1.34 20.48
CA LEU A 844 -54.91 -1.25 21.37
C LEU A 844 -55.23 -0.60 22.74
N PRO A 845 -54.52 -0.97 23.83
CA PRO A 845 -54.71 -0.34 25.14
C PRO A 845 -54.27 1.14 25.09
N ASP A 846 -54.99 2.02 25.79
CA ASP A 846 -54.60 3.43 25.91
C ASP A 846 -53.61 3.61 27.09
N GLY A 847 -52.63 4.50 26.95
CA GLY A 847 -51.65 4.81 27.99
C GLY A 847 -50.34 4.03 27.88
N LYS A 848 -49.58 4.00 28.98
CA LYS A 848 -48.25 3.38 29.01
C LYS A 848 -48.37 1.85 28.97
N LEU A 849 -47.64 1.22 28.06
CA LEU A 849 -47.55 -0.24 27.94
C LEU A 849 -46.33 -0.77 28.73
N PRO A 850 -46.41 -2.01 29.26
CA PRO A 850 -45.24 -2.74 29.72
C PRO A 850 -44.22 -2.98 28.59
N ASP A 851 -42.94 -3.05 28.94
CA ASP A 851 -41.88 -3.37 27.98
C ASP A 851 -42.11 -4.77 27.38
N GLY A 852 -41.78 -4.92 26.09
CA GLY A 852 -41.96 -6.17 25.34
C GLY A 852 -43.37 -6.42 24.79
N LYS A 853 -44.36 -5.56 25.09
CA LYS A 853 -45.71 -5.63 24.49
C LYS A 853 -45.76 -5.19 23.03
N ILE A 854 -44.85 -4.30 22.61
CA ILE A 854 -44.61 -3.98 21.21
C ILE A 854 -43.28 -4.61 20.82
N LEU A 855 -43.28 -5.38 19.74
CA LEU A 855 -42.11 -6.07 19.21
C LEU A 855 -41.47 -5.33 18.03
N TYR A 856 -42.27 -4.56 17.29
CA TYR A 856 -41.82 -3.85 16.09
C TYR A 856 -42.77 -2.71 15.72
N ILE A 857 -42.21 -1.62 15.19
CA ILE A 857 -42.93 -0.48 14.61
C ILE A 857 -42.24 -0.09 13.31
N ASN A 858 -43.00 0.05 12.23
CA ASN A 858 -42.57 0.63 10.97
C ASN A 858 -43.27 1.97 10.73
N ARG A 859 -42.59 2.87 9.99
CA ARG A 859 -43.10 4.19 9.58
C ARG A 859 -42.93 4.33 8.07
N ALA A 860 -43.87 5.02 7.41
CA ALA A 860 -43.77 5.33 5.98
C ALA A 860 -44.56 6.61 5.62
N GLY A 861 -44.47 7.01 4.35
CA GLY A 861 -45.10 8.22 3.83
C GLY A 861 -44.33 9.50 4.19
N ASP A 862 -44.74 10.62 3.59
CA ASP A 862 -44.10 11.92 3.75
C ASP A 862 -44.11 12.42 5.20
N PHE A 863 -45.12 12.02 5.98
CA PHE A 863 -45.28 12.38 7.39
C PHE A 863 -44.62 11.39 8.37
N GLN A 864 -44.06 10.28 7.88
CA GLN A 864 -43.49 9.20 8.70
C GLN A 864 -44.46 8.63 9.74
N ASP A 865 -45.72 8.49 9.33
CA ASP A 865 -46.76 7.92 10.16
C ASP A 865 -46.50 6.43 10.37
N ILE A 866 -46.82 5.93 11.57
CA ILE A 866 -46.72 4.51 11.89
C ILE A 866 -47.72 3.74 11.04
N ASN A 867 -47.21 2.85 10.18
CA ASN A 867 -48.01 2.14 9.19
C ASN A 867 -48.04 0.61 9.41
N LEU A 868 -47.13 0.05 10.22
CA LEU A 868 -47.13 -1.35 10.61
C LEU A 868 -46.63 -1.53 12.05
N ILE A 869 -47.28 -2.41 12.82
CA ILE A 869 -46.96 -2.71 14.21
C ILE A 869 -46.99 -4.23 14.42
N MET A 870 -46.02 -4.76 15.17
CA MET A 870 -46.12 -6.10 15.76
C MET A 870 -46.19 -5.99 17.28
N THR A 871 -47.17 -6.66 17.89
CA THR A 871 -47.37 -6.72 19.34
C THR A 871 -47.21 -8.14 19.85
N SER A 872 -46.90 -8.28 21.14
CA SER A 872 -46.79 -9.55 21.85
C SER A 872 -47.88 -9.65 22.91
N ASP A 873 -48.81 -10.57 22.68
CA ASP A 873 -49.94 -10.91 23.56
C ASP A 873 -50.57 -9.67 24.22
N ILE A 874 -50.99 -8.68 23.42
CA ILE A 874 -51.29 -7.33 23.92
C ILE A 874 -52.42 -7.26 24.96
N TYR A 875 -53.28 -8.29 25.03
CA TYR A 875 -54.37 -8.42 26.01
C TYR A 875 -54.16 -9.54 27.04
N ASP A 876 -52.97 -10.13 27.11
CA ASP A 876 -52.69 -11.28 27.97
C ASP A 876 -53.62 -12.48 27.70
N GLU A 877 -53.91 -12.75 26.42
CA GLU A 877 -54.82 -13.81 25.96
C GLU A 877 -54.35 -15.22 26.33
N LYS A 878 -53.06 -15.40 26.67
CA LYS A 878 -52.55 -16.64 27.25
C LYS A 878 -53.07 -16.91 28.65
N GLN A 879 -53.39 -15.87 29.44
CA GLN A 879 -53.86 -15.98 30.81
C GLN A 879 -55.24 -15.35 30.97
N LYS A 880 -56.27 -16.17 31.17
CA LYS A 880 -57.66 -15.71 31.22
C LYS A 880 -58.36 -16.10 32.52
N PRO A 881 -59.28 -15.27 33.01
CA PRO A 881 -60.17 -15.70 34.08
C PRO A 881 -61.25 -16.63 33.53
N ALA A 882 -61.48 -17.74 34.24
CA ALA A 882 -62.53 -18.71 33.98
C ALA A 882 -63.46 -18.80 35.20
N ILE A 883 -64.75 -19.03 34.98
CA ILE A 883 -65.67 -19.40 36.06
C ILE A 883 -65.84 -20.91 36.11
N VAL A 884 -65.83 -21.48 37.32
CA VAL A 884 -66.19 -22.87 37.54
C VAL A 884 -67.69 -23.02 37.31
N LYS A 885 -68.07 -23.58 36.16
CA LYS A 885 -69.47 -23.76 35.73
C LYS A 885 -70.11 -24.99 36.36
N ASP A 886 -69.40 -26.11 36.37
CA ASP A 886 -69.84 -27.37 37.01
C ASP A 886 -68.64 -28.04 37.69
N MET A 887 -68.90 -28.81 38.74
CA MET A 887 -67.91 -29.58 39.47
C MET A 887 -68.50 -30.93 39.85
N ARG A 888 -67.87 -32.00 39.35
CA ARG A 888 -68.22 -33.38 39.71
C ARG A 888 -67.11 -33.98 40.55
N ILE A 889 -67.50 -34.48 41.72
CA ILE A 889 -66.63 -35.20 42.63
C ILE A 889 -67.12 -36.65 42.66
N ILE A 890 -66.29 -37.56 42.16
CA ILE A 890 -66.57 -38.99 42.25
C ILE A 890 -65.73 -39.55 43.39
N GLU A 891 -66.42 -39.97 44.44
CA GLU A 891 -65.84 -40.73 45.53
C GLU A 891 -65.79 -42.21 45.12
N THR A 892 -64.62 -42.82 45.24
CA THR A 892 -64.42 -44.24 44.99
C THR A 892 -63.84 -44.89 46.24
N ASP A 893 -64.51 -45.92 46.74
CA ASP A 893 -64.02 -46.71 47.87
C ASP A 893 -62.86 -47.60 47.40
N GLY A 894 -61.64 -47.24 47.84
CA GLY A 894 -60.43 -48.01 47.59
C GLY A 894 -59.97 -48.78 48.84
N ILE A 895 -59.11 -49.77 48.63
CA ILE A 895 -58.55 -50.65 49.68
C ILE A 895 -57.81 -49.85 50.78
N PHE A 896 -57.35 -48.63 50.48
CA PHE A 896 -56.61 -47.74 51.39
C PHE A 896 -57.40 -46.50 51.85
N GLY A 897 -58.72 -46.49 51.66
CA GLY A 897 -59.60 -45.37 51.99
C GLY A 897 -60.24 -44.72 50.76
N LYS A 898 -61.00 -43.66 51.01
CA LYS A 898 -61.76 -42.92 49.99
C LYS A 898 -60.81 -42.17 49.06
N SER A 899 -60.92 -42.39 47.76
CA SER A 899 -60.26 -41.59 46.71
C SER A 899 -61.28 -40.67 46.03
N TYR A 900 -60.87 -39.45 45.71
CA TYR A 900 -61.74 -38.44 45.08
C TYR A 900 -61.19 -38.08 43.71
N THR A 901 -61.99 -38.28 42.67
CA THR A 901 -61.71 -37.75 41.32
C THR A 901 -62.49 -36.46 41.13
N TYR A 902 -61.79 -35.39 40.78
CA TYR A 902 -62.36 -34.08 40.54
C TYR A 902 -62.42 -33.81 39.04
N THR A 903 -63.59 -33.47 38.53
CA THR A 903 -63.80 -33.02 37.15
C THR A 903 -64.51 -31.67 37.18
N TYR A 904 -63.85 -30.64 36.66
CA TYR A 904 -64.38 -29.29 36.58
C TYR A 904 -64.73 -28.95 35.14
N THR A 905 -65.88 -28.31 34.95
CA THR A 905 -66.21 -27.59 33.72
C THR A 905 -65.90 -26.13 33.94
N LEU A 906 -64.87 -25.61 33.27
CA LEU A 906 -64.44 -24.22 33.34
C LEU A 906 -64.97 -23.47 32.12
N LEU A 907 -65.70 -22.38 32.35
CA LEU A 907 -66.20 -21.50 31.30
C LEU A 907 -65.24 -20.30 31.16
N VAL A 908 -64.56 -20.21 30.02
CA VAL A 908 -63.65 -19.12 29.66
C VAL A 908 -64.32 -18.29 28.56
N GLY A 909 -64.89 -17.14 28.92
CA GLY A 909 -65.78 -16.42 28.02
C GLY A 909 -66.99 -17.28 27.65
N ASP A 910 -67.15 -17.60 26.36
CA ASP A 910 -68.25 -18.42 25.85
C ASP A 910 -67.89 -19.91 25.67
N LYS A 911 -66.64 -20.30 25.92
CA LYS A 911 -66.15 -21.66 25.64
C LYS A 911 -65.92 -22.45 26.92
N GLU A 912 -66.42 -23.68 26.94
CA GLU A 912 -66.22 -24.63 28.04
C GLU A 912 -64.99 -25.50 27.83
N TYR A 913 -64.30 -25.77 28.93
CA TYR A 913 -63.14 -26.65 28.99
C TYR A 913 -63.27 -27.61 30.18
N GLN A 914 -62.81 -28.85 29.99
CA GLN A 914 -62.76 -29.85 31.06
C GLN A 914 -61.40 -29.83 31.75
N TYR A 915 -61.38 -29.90 33.07
CA TYR A 915 -60.15 -29.95 33.86
C TYR A 915 -60.25 -30.99 34.98
N ASN A 916 -59.33 -31.96 34.98
CA ASN A 916 -59.44 -33.19 35.77
C ASN A 916 -58.44 -33.24 36.95
N LYS A 917 -58.05 -32.09 37.48
CA LYS A 917 -57.18 -31.99 38.69
C LYS A 917 -57.86 -31.10 39.72
N LEU A 918 -57.62 -31.36 41.00
CA LEU A 918 -58.15 -30.56 42.11
C LEU A 918 -57.72 -29.09 41.96
N ILE A 919 -58.69 -28.18 42.01
CA ILE A 919 -58.44 -26.73 42.01
C ILE A 919 -58.65 -26.19 43.44
N GLY A 920 -57.61 -26.32 44.26
CA GLY A 920 -57.51 -25.73 45.62
C GLY A 920 -58.84 -25.46 46.34
N ASN A 921 -59.16 -24.18 46.54
CA ASN A 921 -60.37 -23.67 47.22
C ASN A 921 -61.51 -23.27 46.26
N ALA A 922 -61.48 -23.70 44.98
CA ALA A 922 -62.46 -23.29 43.98
C ALA A 922 -63.64 -24.26 43.90
N GLY A 923 -64.86 -23.72 44.04
CA GLY A 923 -66.13 -24.43 43.82
C GLY A 923 -66.94 -23.79 42.70
N VAL A 924 -68.15 -24.29 42.44
CA VAL A 924 -69.05 -23.72 41.41
C VAL A 924 -69.28 -22.23 41.69
N GLY A 925 -69.08 -21.40 40.66
CA GLY A 925 -69.15 -19.94 40.74
C GLY A 925 -67.84 -19.23 41.12
N SER A 926 -66.78 -19.96 41.49
CA SER A 926 -65.45 -19.37 41.72
C SER A 926 -64.79 -18.95 40.41
N ILE A 927 -64.04 -17.84 40.44
CA ILE A 927 -63.15 -17.43 39.35
C ILE A 927 -61.76 -18.03 39.57
N VAL A 928 -61.13 -18.53 38.52
CA VAL A 928 -59.77 -19.07 38.51
C VAL A 928 -58.99 -18.50 37.32
N ASP A 929 -57.68 -18.32 37.44
CA ASP A 929 -56.84 -18.06 36.28
C ASP A 929 -56.59 -19.35 35.52
N VAL A 930 -56.70 -19.30 34.19
CA VAL A 930 -56.33 -20.40 33.31
C VAL A 930 -55.26 -19.94 32.34
N GLU A 931 -54.27 -20.80 32.12
CA GLU A 931 -53.27 -20.65 31.07
C GLU A 931 -53.69 -21.50 29.87
N LEU A 932 -53.87 -20.86 28.71
CA LEU A 932 -54.39 -21.48 27.50
C LEU A 932 -53.30 -21.75 26.47
N SER A 933 -53.36 -22.92 25.84
CA SER A 933 -52.65 -23.23 24.60
C SER A 933 -53.61 -23.55 23.46
N SER A 934 -53.05 -23.86 22.29
CA SER A 934 -53.78 -24.42 21.14
C SER A 934 -54.61 -25.68 21.50
N LYS A 935 -54.15 -26.49 22.46
CA LYS A 935 -54.78 -27.76 22.87
C LYS A 935 -55.80 -27.64 24.00
N GLY A 936 -55.99 -26.45 24.56
CA GLY A 936 -56.92 -26.20 25.67
C GLY A 936 -56.22 -25.61 26.90
N ILE A 937 -56.67 -25.97 28.10
CA ILE A 937 -56.10 -25.47 29.35
C ILE A 937 -54.79 -26.21 29.67
N GLN A 938 -53.67 -25.51 29.73
CA GLN A 938 -52.39 -26.04 30.21
C GLN A 938 -52.31 -26.05 31.74
N LYS A 939 -52.73 -24.96 32.38
CA LYS A 939 -52.60 -24.75 33.83
C LYS A 939 -53.82 -24.02 34.38
N VAL A 940 -54.19 -24.34 35.61
CA VAL A 940 -55.24 -23.63 36.36
C VAL A 940 -54.65 -23.17 37.69
N GLY A 941 -54.86 -21.89 38.01
CA GLY A 941 -54.52 -21.28 39.29
C GLY A 941 -55.48 -21.68 40.41
N THR A 942 -55.34 -21.08 41.59
CA THR A 942 -56.29 -21.26 42.70
C THR A 942 -57.50 -20.35 42.53
N GLY A 943 -58.56 -20.58 43.34
CA GLY A 943 -59.75 -19.73 43.33
C GLY A 943 -59.41 -18.29 43.74
N LYS A 944 -59.72 -17.33 42.86
CA LYS A 944 -59.60 -15.90 43.15
C LYS A 944 -60.61 -15.47 44.19
N LYS A 945 -60.17 -14.62 45.11
CA LYS A 945 -61.06 -13.93 46.04
C LYS A 945 -61.67 -12.72 45.33
N ALA A 946 -62.98 -12.54 45.47
CA ALA A 946 -63.62 -11.31 45.03
C ALA A 946 -63.13 -10.13 45.86
N GLU A 947 -62.71 -9.07 45.20
CA GLU A 947 -62.24 -7.84 45.85
C GLU A 947 -63.41 -7.01 46.38
N ILE A 948 -64.47 -6.88 45.57
CA ILE A 948 -65.68 -6.14 45.91
C ILE A 948 -66.89 -7.05 45.75
N VAL A 949 -67.79 -7.01 46.73
CA VAL A 949 -69.08 -7.72 46.71
C VAL A 949 -70.19 -6.73 47.04
N GLY A 950 -71.03 -6.39 46.05
CA GLY A 950 -72.19 -5.52 46.19
C GLY A 950 -73.49 -6.20 45.74
N THR A 951 -74.57 -5.45 45.63
CA THR A 951 -75.89 -5.96 45.14
C THR A 951 -76.49 -5.09 44.03
N VAL A 952 -75.91 -3.93 43.73
CA VAL A 952 -76.45 -2.99 42.75
C VAL A 952 -75.30 -2.46 41.88
N ILE A 953 -75.47 -2.53 40.56
CA ILE A 953 -74.61 -1.86 39.59
C ILE A 953 -75.19 -0.48 39.33
N GLN A 954 -74.55 0.57 39.83
CA GLN A 954 -75.07 1.94 39.77
C GLN A 954 -74.84 2.57 38.39
N ALA A 955 -73.70 2.27 37.77
CA ALA A 955 -73.36 2.71 36.42
C ALA A 955 -72.35 1.74 35.80
N MET A 956 -72.39 1.61 34.48
CA MET A 956 -71.42 0.81 33.73
C MET A 956 -71.30 1.32 32.30
N ASP A 957 -70.08 1.35 31.80
CA ASP A 957 -69.69 1.58 30.41
C ASP A 957 -68.54 0.63 30.04
N THR A 958 -68.01 0.72 28.82
CA THR A 958 -66.95 -0.18 28.31
C THR A 958 -65.60 -0.04 29.03
N LYS A 959 -65.40 1.01 29.84
CA LYS A 959 -64.13 1.31 30.52
C LYS A 959 -64.23 1.20 32.03
N ARG A 960 -65.43 1.28 32.61
CA ARG A 960 -65.61 1.33 34.06
C ARG A 960 -66.97 0.83 34.53
N ILE A 961 -66.99 0.34 35.76
CA ILE A 961 -68.20 -0.06 36.50
C ILE A 961 -68.23 0.66 37.85
N LYS A 962 -69.43 1.06 38.29
CA LYS A 962 -69.66 1.69 39.59
C LYS A 962 -70.47 0.77 40.51
N ILE A 963 -69.85 0.33 41.60
CA ILE A 963 -70.46 -0.54 42.62
C ILE A 963 -70.15 0.06 43.99
N GLN A 964 -71.12 0.05 44.91
CA GLN A 964 -70.95 0.58 46.28
C GLN A 964 -70.43 2.03 46.36
N GLY A 965 -70.72 2.85 45.34
CA GLY A 965 -70.24 4.23 45.28
C GLY A 965 -68.84 4.38 44.67
N GLU A 966 -68.07 3.31 44.53
CA GLU A 966 -66.73 3.31 43.94
C GLU A 966 -66.74 3.01 42.45
N ILE A 967 -65.81 3.63 41.71
CA ILE A 967 -65.60 3.42 40.28
C ILE A 967 -64.39 2.49 40.10
N HIS A 968 -64.58 1.41 39.36
CA HIS A 968 -63.56 0.41 39.05
C HIS A 968 -63.32 0.38 37.54
N LYS A 969 -62.05 0.35 37.12
CA LYS A 969 -61.65 0.29 35.70
C LYS A 969 -61.79 -1.13 35.18
N LEU A 970 -62.35 -1.30 34.00
CA LEU A 970 -62.49 -2.58 33.32
C LEU A 970 -61.31 -2.80 32.37
N LYS A 971 -60.82 -4.03 32.26
CA LYS A 971 -59.91 -4.44 31.17
C LYS A 971 -60.62 -4.24 29.81
N PRO A 972 -59.88 -4.00 28.72
CA PRO A 972 -60.46 -3.95 27.37
C PRO A 972 -61.23 -5.24 26.99
N ARG A 973 -60.70 -6.41 27.39
CA ARG A 973 -61.35 -7.71 27.26
C ARG A 973 -61.59 -8.29 28.66
N PHE A 974 -62.83 -8.24 29.14
CA PHE A 974 -63.25 -8.77 30.45
C PHE A 974 -64.51 -9.63 30.29
N TYR A 975 -64.78 -10.52 31.25
CA TYR A 975 -65.96 -11.39 31.22
C TYR A 975 -67.00 -10.99 32.26
N ILE A 976 -68.26 -11.17 31.90
CA ILE A 976 -69.40 -11.01 32.81
C ILE A 976 -70.12 -12.35 32.83
N TYR A 977 -70.09 -13.00 33.99
CA TYR A 977 -70.80 -14.24 34.20
C TYR A 977 -72.08 -13.97 34.98
N TYR A 978 -73.20 -14.49 34.50
CA TYR A 978 -74.50 -14.39 35.14
C TYR A 978 -74.91 -15.75 35.69
N ILE A 979 -75.30 -15.78 36.96
CA ILE A 979 -75.82 -16.95 37.66
C ILE A 979 -77.32 -16.71 37.89
N ASN A 980 -78.17 -17.47 37.20
CA ASN A 980 -79.62 -17.34 37.32
C ASN A 980 -80.15 -17.95 38.64
N LYS A 981 -81.46 -17.82 38.90
CA LYS A 981 -82.10 -18.35 40.12
C LYS A 981 -81.94 -19.87 40.31
N SER A 982 -81.83 -20.64 39.22
CA SER A 982 -81.56 -22.09 39.27
C SER A 982 -80.09 -22.45 39.50
N GLY A 983 -79.19 -21.46 39.54
CA GLY A 983 -77.75 -21.66 39.71
C GLY A 983 -76.98 -21.94 38.41
N GLU A 984 -77.63 -21.81 37.26
CA GLU A 984 -76.99 -22.00 35.95
C GLU A 984 -76.11 -20.80 35.62
N ILE A 985 -74.90 -21.08 35.14
CA ILE A 985 -73.86 -20.08 34.85
C ILE A 985 -73.73 -19.91 33.34
N SER A 986 -73.81 -18.67 32.89
CA SER A 986 -73.61 -18.26 31.48
C SER A 986 -72.76 -16.99 31.41
N LYS A 987 -72.05 -16.77 30.30
CA LYS A 987 -71.46 -15.46 30.00
C LYS A 987 -72.53 -14.59 29.36
N VAL A 988 -72.58 -13.33 29.78
CA VAL A 988 -73.50 -12.32 29.26
C VAL A 988 -72.73 -11.10 28.77
N ASP A 989 -73.31 -10.35 27.86
CA ASP A 989 -72.75 -9.07 27.43
C ASP A 989 -73.19 -7.94 28.37
N MET A 990 -72.42 -6.85 28.37
CA MET A 990 -72.72 -5.66 29.17
C MET A 990 -74.12 -5.09 28.89
N ALA A 991 -74.63 -5.25 27.67
CA ALA A 991 -75.96 -4.81 27.26
C ALA A 991 -77.09 -5.56 28.00
N ALA A 992 -76.84 -6.78 28.49
CA ALA A 992 -77.82 -7.57 29.25
C ALA A 992 -77.93 -7.13 30.73
N ILE A 993 -77.10 -6.19 31.19
CA ILE A 993 -77.07 -5.74 32.57
C ILE A 993 -78.02 -4.56 32.79
N GLU A 994 -79.03 -4.76 33.64
CA GLU A 994 -79.89 -3.68 34.11
C GLU A 994 -79.18 -2.87 35.20
N LYS A 995 -79.00 -1.57 34.94
CA LYS A 995 -78.44 -0.60 35.92
C LYS A 995 -79.49 -0.28 36.98
N ASN A 996 -79.05 -0.08 38.22
CA ASN A 996 -79.88 0.17 39.41
C ASN A 996 -80.85 -0.97 39.80
N LYS A 997 -80.80 -2.13 39.12
CA LYS A 997 -81.45 -3.35 39.57
C LYS A 997 -80.72 -3.92 40.79
N LYS A 998 -81.50 -4.45 41.74
CA LYS A 998 -80.97 -5.19 42.89
C LYS A 998 -80.79 -6.66 42.51
N TYR A 999 -79.55 -7.10 42.47
CA TYR A 999 -79.14 -8.49 42.29
C TYR A 999 -78.89 -9.16 43.65
N GLY A 1000 -78.79 -10.50 43.66
CA GLY A 1000 -78.43 -11.27 44.84
C GLY A 1000 -76.99 -10.98 45.28
N SER A 1001 -76.06 -10.94 44.32
CA SER A 1001 -74.70 -10.43 44.53
C SER A 1001 -74.07 -9.98 43.22
N VAL A 1002 -73.13 -9.03 43.31
CA VAL A 1002 -72.25 -8.61 42.22
C VAL A 1002 -70.82 -8.63 42.74
N SER A 1003 -70.01 -9.53 42.20
CA SER A 1003 -68.62 -9.75 42.60
C SER A 1003 -67.67 -9.32 41.50
N ILE A 1004 -66.63 -8.55 41.86
CA ILE A 1004 -65.61 -8.05 40.93
C ILE A 1004 -64.27 -8.72 41.23
N PHE A 1005 -63.56 -9.12 40.17
CA PHE A 1005 -62.24 -9.74 40.21
C PHE A 1005 -61.24 -8.95 39.36
N TYR A 1006 -60.11 -8.60 39.95
CA TYR A 1006 -59.02 -7.91 39.28
C TYR A 1006 -57.96 -8.89 38.77
N ASP A 1007 -57.23 -8.44 37.74
CA ASP A 1007 -56.08 -9.16 37.18
C ASP A 1007 -54.88 -9.21 38.12
N LYS A 1008 -54.68 -8.16 38.90
CA LYS A 1008 -53.66 -8.01 39.94
C LYS A 1008 -54.16 -7.07 41.04
N ASP A 1009 -53.31 -6.82 42.05
CA ASP A 1009 -53.65 -5.95 43.17
C ASP A 1009 -54.06 -4.54 42.69
N ARG A 1010 -55.11 -3.99 43.29
CA ARG A 1010 -55.65 -2.65 42.96
C ARG A 1010 -54.61 -1.55 43.20
N SER A 1011 -53.75 -1.71 44.21
CA SER A 1011 -52.67 -0.77 44.52
C SER A 1011 -51.58 -0.74 43.45
N GLU A 1012 -51.45 -1.81 42.66
CA GLU A 1012 -50.53 -1.94 41.52
C GLU A 1012 -51.19 -1.56 40.18
N GLY A 1013 -52.36 -0.90 40.25
CA GLY A 1013 -53.12 -0.47 39.08
C GLY A 1013 -53.93 -1.58 38.42
N GLY A 1014 -54.31 -2.62 39.16
CA GLY A 1014 -55.16 -3.70 38.66
C GLY A 1014 -56.45 -3.20 38.00
N MET A 1015 -56.88 -3.91 36.97
CA MET A 1015 -58.14 -3.70 36.25
C MET A 1015 -59.05 -4.92 36.40
N VAL A 1016 -60.36 -4.67 36.37
CA VAL A 1016 -61.38 -5.71 36.47
C VAL A 1016 -61.38 -6.55 35.20
N GLU A 1017 -61.19 -7.85 35.36
CA GLU A 1017 -61.14 -8.81 34.25
C GLU A 1017 -62.29 -9.82 34.26
N ALA A 1018 -62.96 -9.99 35.41
CA ALA A 1018 -64.18 -10.77 35.52
C ALA A 1018 -65.17 -10.15 36.51
N ILE A 1019 -66.46 -10.26 36.17
CA ILE A 1019 -67.58 -9.84 37.00
C ILE A 1019 -68.53 -11.03 37.10
N VAL A 1020 -68.99 -11.35 38.31
CA VAL A 1020 -69.98 -12.40 38.55
C VAL A 1020 -71.23 -11.77 39.15
N ILE A 1021 -72.34 -11.85 38.43
CA ILE A 1021 -73.66 -11.34 38.83
C ILE A 1021 -74.54 -12.53 39.16
N LYS A 1022 -75.07 -12.58 40.39
CA LYS A 1022 -76.01 -13.60 40.82
C LYS A 1022 -77.39 -13.00 40.95
N GLU A 1023 -78.38 -13.61 40.31
CA GLU A 1023 -79.79 -13.21 40.43
C GLU A 1023 -80.29 -13.36 41.87
N SER A 1024 -81.13 -12.42 42.31
CA SER A 1024 -81.70 -12.35 43.66
C SER A 1024 -82.75 -13.41 43.92
#